data_AF-A0A7W1SPE6-F1
#
_entry.id   AF-A0A7W1SPE6-F1
#
_cell.length_a   1.000
_cell.length_b   1.000
_cell.length_c   1.000
_cell.angle_alpha   90.00
_cell.angle_beta   90.00
_cell.angle_gamma   90.00
#
_symmetry.space_group_name_H-M   'P 1'
#
loop_
_entity.id
_entity.type
_entity.pdbx_description
1 polymer ?
#
loop_
_entity_poly.entity_id
_entity_poly.type
_entity_poly.pdbx_seq_one_letter_code
_entity_poly.pdbx_strand_id
1 'polypeptide(L)'
;VEMFVFWELTSISSFFLIGHKHKSTKARKSALQALLITAGGGLLLLAGVVLIGSVYGSYEFSEMLLSPDLVRNGTAYVAVVILIAAGAFTKSAQFPFHFWLPNAMSAPTPVSAYLHSATMVKAGVFLLMRMTPILGGTDFWHNLLVIFGTTTMLTGAILSVFQLDLKKILAYSTISSLGTLVMLTGIGEEYAIKAAIVFLVVHSLYKGAFFLIAGSIDHLAGTRNISKISGLARVMPALAIAGILAMLSNSGIPPLFGFVGKELIYEAALTFVDGSYLLIGLAIVSNILLVIAGLNAGFKPFYGKKVIAPKFITKTPFALWFGPCILGFTSLIFGLFPTLVAGPLFTPAVSTILNEVIEVKLELWHGFNVVLFLSVITVAIGIVLYLLRIYRYKKNKFFFYITERGPEKWYDVFFQRLLNLAKLQTRVIQNGFLRYYLLTIIIVMATLVFLAILGNVSPPTDLNFKDILMYEAIIVLTILIAIGVVVYTQSRLTAIASLGLIGYSMALIFVLYGAPDIAMTQFTIDTLTVILFVLILWKLPHFLSMSPTYSRIRDFLIVFFMGGLISFMILTVIANPSSNSLKIYFAENSYLIAHGRNIVNVILVDFRGLDTIIEVSVLAVAAIGVYALLKLKRSV
;
A
#
# COMPACT_ATOMS: atom_id res chain seq x y z
N VAL A 1 -19.17 6.43 -4.06
CA VAL A 1 -18.53 5.29 -3.33
C VAL A 1 -18.41 4.03 -4.19
N GLU A 2 -19.47 3.60 -4.89
CA GLU A 2 -19.47 2.37 -5.71
C GLU A 2 -18.33 2.28 -6.73
N MET A 3 -18.02 3.37 -7.42
CA MET A 3 -16.89 3.46 -8.35
C MET A 3 -15.57 3.02 -7.70
N PHE A 4 -15.31 3.41 -6.44
CA PHE A 4 -14.11 3.01 -5.72
C PHE A 4 -14.12 1.50 -5.38
N VAL A 5 -15.28 0.95 -4.99
CA VAL A 5 -15.40 -0.49 -4.73
C VAL A 5 -15.07 -1.29 -5.99
N PHE A 6 -15.65 -0.93 -7.14
CA PHE A 6 -15.32 -1.58 -8.42
C PHE A 6 -13.87 -1.32 -8.86
N TRP A 7 -13.32 -0.14 -8.55
CA TRP A 7 -11.93 0.17 -8.77
C TRP A 7 -11.00 -0.82 -8.04
N GLU A 8 -11.25 -1.12 -6.77
CA GLU A 8 -10.44 -2.10 -6.02
C GLU A 8 -10.71 -3.53 -6.44
N LEU A 9 -11.95 -3.89 -6.77
CA LEU A 9 -12.25 -5.21 -7.34
C LEU A 9 -11.44 -5.47 -8.60
N THR A 10 -11.28 -4.48 -9.49
CA THR A 10 -10.40 -4.63 -10.65
C THR A 10 -8.92 -4.81 -10.27
N SER A 11 -8.44 -4.13 -9.21
CA SER A 11 -7.07 -4.33 -8.68
C SER A 11 -6.88 -5.79 -8.24
N ILE A 12 -7.80 -6.31 -7.42
CA ILE A 12 -7.74 -7.66 -6.86
C ILE A 12 -7.86 -8.72 -7.96
N SER A 13 -8.81 -8.58 -8.89
CA SER A 13 -8.94 -9.50 -10.02
C SER A 13 -7.69 -9.48 -10.90
N SER A 14 -7.11 -8.30 -11.18
CA SER A 14 -5.88 -8.20 -11.98
C SER A 14 -4.69 -8.89 -11.31
N PHE A 15 -4.58 -8.81 -9.98
CA PHE A 15 -3.53 -9.48 -9.20
C PHE A 15 -3.57 -10.99 -9.41
N PHE A 16 -4.74 -11.61 -9.28
CA PHE A 16 -4.89 -13.06 -9.51
C PHE A 16 -4.62 -13.45 -10.96
N LEU A 17 -5.05 -12.63 -11.93
CA LEU A 17 -4.83 -12.91 -13.35
C LEU A 17 -3.34 -12.78 -13.76
N ILE A 18 -2.61 -11.81 -13.21
CA ILE A 18 -1.16 -11.68 -13.41
C ILE A 18 -0.42 -12.82 -12.71
N GLY A 19 -0.86 -13.16 -11.49
CA GLY A 19 -0.32 -14.23 -10.66
C GLY A 19 -0.68 -15.65 -11.10
N HIS A 20 -1.37 -15.84 -12.23
CA HIS A 20 -1.88 -17.13 -12.70
C HIS A 20 -0.82 -18.25 -12.68
N LYS A 21 0.41 -17.95 -13.12
CA LYS A 21 1.58 -18.85 -13.00
C LYS A 21 2.21 -18.78 -11.59
N HIS A 22 1.43 -19.06 -10.55
CA HIS A 22 1.79 -18.86 -9.13
C HIS A 22 3.04 -19.62 -8.65
N LYS A 23 3.44 -20.71 -9.34
CA LYS A 23 4.70 -21.42 -9.08
C LYS A 23 5.94 -20.63 -9.50
N SER A 24 5.81 -19.66 -10.43
CA SER A 24 6.91 -18.82 -10.88
C SER A 24 7.14 -17.65 -9.92
N THR A 25 8.35 -17.57 -9.36
CA THR A 25 8.79 -16.44 -8.51
C THR A 25 8.64 -15.10 -9.22
N LYS A 26 8.95 -15.05 -10.52
CA LYS A 26 8.80 -13.85 -11.36
C LYS A 26 7.35 -13.40 -11.47
N ALA A 27 6.43 -14.33 -11.76
CA ALA A 27 5.00 -14.00 -11.86
C ALA A 27 4.45 -13.50 -10.52
N ARG A 28 4.85 -14.12 -9.39
CA ARG A 28 4.47 -13.66 -8.05
C ARG A 28 4.99 -12.25 -7.75
N LYS A 29 6.28 -11.96 -8.03
CA LYS A 29 6.85 -10.62 -7.82
C LYS A 29 6.13 -9.57 -8.68
N SER A 30 5.86 -9.88 -9.95
CA SER A 30 5.14 -8.98 -10.85
C SER A 30 3.69 -8.73 -10.43
N ALA A 31 2.98 -9.77 -9.99
CA ALA A 31 1.62 -9.62 -9.47
C ALA A 31 1.59 -8.74 -8.22
N LEU A 32 2.49 -9.01 -7.25
CA LEU A 32 2.58 -8.21 -6.03
C LEU A 32 2.96 -6.75 -6.33
N GLN A 33 3.91 -6.51 -7.24
CA GLN A 33 4.29 -5.16 -7.66
C GLN A 33 3.09 -4.41 -8.27
N ALA A 34 2.35 -5.05 -9.17
CA ALA A 34 1.15 -4.45 -9.76
C ALA A 34 0.12 -4.11 -8.67
N LEU A 35 -0.19 -5.06 -7.78
CA LEU A 35 -1.15 -4.83 -6.69
C LEU A 35 -0.72 -3.68 -5.77
N LEU A 36 0.54 -3.66 -5.30
CA LEU A 36 1.02 -2.64 -4.38
C LEU A 36 0.96 -1.23 -5.00
N ILE A 37 1.28 -1.10 -6.28
CA ILE A 37 1.21 0.19 -6.96
C ILE A 37 -0.24 0.62 -7.20
N THR A 38 -1.09 -0.27 -7.72
CA THR A 38 -2.47 0.10 -8.07
C THR A 38 -3.39 0.22 -6.87
N ALA A 39 -3.24 -0.64 -5.85
CA ALA A 39 -4.00 -0.55 -4.61
C ALA A 39 -3.48 0.59 -3.72
N GLY A 40 -2.16 0.83 -3.69
CA GLY A 40 -1.59 2.00 -3.01
C GLY A 40 -2.15 3.32 -3.59
N GLY A 41 -2.20 3.45 -4.92
CA GLY A 41 -2.87 4.57 -5.57
C GLY A 41 -4.38 4.58 -5.38
N GLY A 42 -5.02 3.42 -5.29
CA GLY A 42 -6.43 3.28 -4.93
C GLY A 42 -6.75 3.83 -3.55
N LEU A 43 -5.89 3.61 -2.55
CA LEU A 43 -6.04 4.20 -1.22
C LEU A 43 -5.91 5.74 -1.26
N LEU A 44 -5.03 6.29 -2.11
CA LEU A 44 -4.96 7.73 -2.34
C LEU A 44 -6.25 8.25 -3.01
N LEU A 45 -6.80 7.50 -3.98
CA LEU A 45 -8.09 7.81 -4.58
C LEU A 45 -9.21 7.81 -3.54
N LEU A 46 -9.24 6.84 -2.62
CA LEU A 46 -10.22 6.81 -1.53
C LEU A 46 -10.14 8.07 -0.67
N ALA A 47 -8.93 8.49 -0.29
CA ALA A 47 -8.74 9.74 0.45
C ALA A 47 -9.24 10.95 -0.36
N GLY A 48 -9.01 10.98 -1.68
CA GLY A 48 -9.54 12.01 -2.57
C GLY A 48 -11.07 12.01 -2.65
N VAL A 49 -11.70 10.83 -2.71
CA VAL A 49 -13.16 10.66 -2.71
C VAL A 49 -13.79 11.11 -1.39
N VAL A 50 -13.16 10.79 -0.25
CA VAL A 50 -13.62 11.26 1.07
C VAL A 50 -13.49 12.78 1.17
N LEU A 51 -12.36 13.34 0.72
CA LEU A 51 -12.12 14.77 0.78
C LEU A 51 -13.09 15.55 -0.10
N ILE A 52 -13.29 15.16 -1.37
CA ILE A 52 -14.27 15.83 -2.24
C ILE A 52 -15.70 15.65 -1.71
N GLY A 53 -16.04 14.48 -1.16
CA GLY A 53 -17.34 14.25 -0.53
C GLY A 53 -17.59 15.16 0.67
N SER A 54 -16.56 15.47 1.45
CA SER A 54 -16.66 16.42 2.57
C SER A 54 -16.88 17.87 2.13
N VAL A 55 -16.43 18.25 0.93
CA VAL A 55 -16.63 19.58 0.36
C VAL A 55 -18.08 19.75 -0.11
N TYR A 56 -18.62 18.75 -0.80
CA TYR A 56 -19.99 18.81 -1.34
C TYR A 56 -21.07 18.37 -0.35
N GLY A 57 -20.71 17.65 0.72
CA GLY A 57 -21.69 17.00 1.61
C GLY A 57 -22.39 15.79 0.97
N SER A 58 -21.93 15.35 -0.21
CA SER A 58 -22.53 14.28 -1.00
C SER A 58 -21.46 13.50 -1.77
N TYR A 59 -21.80 12.26 -2.14
CA TYR A 59 -20.97 11.37 -2.95
C TYR A 59 -21.55 11.11 -4.35
N GLU A 60 -22.61 11.83 -4.74
CA GLU A 60 -23.24 11.71 -6.05
C GLU A 60 -22.56 12.61 -7.10
N PHE A 61 -22.20 12.02 -8.24
CA PHE A 61 -21.59 12.79 -9.34
C PHE A 61 -22.52 13.84 -9.92
N SER A 62 -23.82 13.55 -10.02
CA SER A 62 -24.86 14.46 -10.51
C SER A 62 -24.91 15.75 -9.72
N GLU A 63 -24.83 15.65 -8.39
CA GLU A 63 -24.86 16.82 -7.51
C GLU A 63 -23.58 17.66 -7.61
N MET A 64 -22.41 17.00 -7.70
CA MET A 64 -21.13 17.70 -7.88
C MET A 64 -21.05 18.49 -9.20
N LEU A 65 -21.76 18.03 -10.24
CA LEU A 65 -21.81 18.72 -11.54
C LEU A 65 -22.62 20.02 -11.50
N LEU A 66 -23.50 20.19 -10.52
CA LEU A 66 -24.32 21.41 -10.39
C LEU A 66 -23.51 22.61 -9.86
N SER A 67 -22.45 22.35 -9.10
CA SER A 67 -21.63 23.39 -8.46
C SER A 67 -20.12 23.11 -8.50
N PRO A 68 -19.50 22.91 -9.68
CA PRO A 68 -18.07 22.59 -9.79
C PRO A 68 -17.15 23.62 -9.11
N ASP A 69 -17.55 24.89 -9.09
CA ASP A 69 -16.75 25.98 -8.55
C ASP A 69 -16.56 25.90 -7.02
N LEU A 70 -17.42 25.14 -6.33
CA LEU A 70 -17.31 24.89 -4.88
C LEU A 70 -15.97 24.24 -4.53
N VAL A 71 -15.55 23.23 -5.31
CA VAL A 71 -14.24 22.60 -5.09
C VAL A 71 -13.12 23.37 -5.76
N ARG A 72 -13.33 23.95 -6.95
CA ARG A 72 -12.27 24.64 -7.70
C ARG A 72 -11.73 25.87 -6.99
N ASN A 73 -12.60 26.63 -6.32
CA ASN A 73 -12.22 27.82 -5.56
C ASN A 73 -11.90 27.52 -4.09
N GLY A 74 -12.07 26.27 -3.64
CA GLY A 74 -11.85 25.86 -2.26
C GLY A 74 -10.39 25.56 -1.93
N THR A 75 -10.03 25.67 -0.64
CA THR A 75 -8.66 25.38 -0.15
C THR A 75 -8.28 23.90 -0.30
N ALA A 76 -9.25 23.00 -0.37
CA ALA A 76 -9.04 21.56 -0.55
C ALA A 76 -8.71 21.18 -2.01
N TYR A 77 -8.87 22.08 -2.98
CA TYR A 77 -8.77 21.78 -4.42
C TYR A 77 -7.49 21.02 -4.80
N VAL A 78 -6.34 21.57 -4.43
CA VAL A 78 -5.02 21.01 -4.79
C VAL A 78 -4.86 19.59 -4.23
N ALA A 79 -5.26 19.37 -2.99
CA ALA A 79 -5.20 18.06 -2.37
C ALA A 79 -6.13 17.05 -3.07
N VAL A 80 -7.37 17.46 -3.40
CA VAL A 80 -8.33 16.64 -4.14
C VAL A 80 -7.76 16.23 -5.51
N VAL A 81 -7.24 17.19 -6.28
CA VAL A 81 -6.66 16.94 -7.60
C VAL A 81 -5.48 15.98 -7.50
N ILE A 82 -4.54 16.21 -6.57
CA ILE A 82 -3.36 15.34 -6.40
C ILE A 82 -3.77 13.91 -6.02
N LEU A 83 -4.71 13.75 -5.09
CA LEU A 83 -5.16 12.42 -4.61
C LEU A 83 -5.87 11.63 -5.71
N ILE A 84 -6.79 12.28 -6.44
CA ILE A 84 -7.52 11.66 -7.55
C ILE A 84 -6.57 11.35 -8.71
N ALA A 85 -5.69 12.30 -9.08
CA ALA A 85 -4.71 12.09 -10.14
C ALA A 85 -3.70 10.99 -9.78
N ALA A 86 -3.24 10.89 -8.53
CA ALA A 86 -2.36 9.81 -8.09
C ALA A 86 -3.03 8.43 -8.25
N GLY A 87 -4.31 8.32 -7.89
CA GLY A 87 -5.11 7.13 -8.16
C GLY A 87 -5.19 6.82 -9.66
N ALA A 88 -5.58 7.81 -10.48
CA ALA A 88 -5.67 7.64 -11.92
C ALA A 88 -4.33 7.25 -12.57
N PHE A 89 -3.24 7.89 -12.18
CA PHE A 89 -1.89 7.73 -12.73
C PHE A 89 -1.29 6.38 -12.43
N THR A 90 -1.48 5.87 -11.21
CA THR A 90 -1.02 4.52 -10.85
C THR A 90 -1.73 3.45 -11.68
N LYS A 91 -3.05 3.55 -11.87
CA LYS A 91 -3.85 2.58 -12.63
C LYS A 91 -3.67 2.66 -14.14
N SER A 92 -3.44 3.86 -14.67
CA SER A 92 -3.17 4.10 -16.10
C SER A 92 -1.68 4.10 -16.45
N ALA A 93 -0.83 3.61 -15.54
CA ALA A 93 0.61 3.42 -15.76
C ALA A 93 1.32 4.71 -16.25
N GLN A 94 0.96 5.86 -15.68
CA GLN A 94 1.65 7.13 -15.95
C GLN A 94 3.01 7.15 -15.27
N PHE A 95 3.89 8.04 -15.71
CA PHE A 95 5.14 8.33 -15.03
C PHE A 95 4.87 8.85 -13.59
N PRO A 96 5.63 8.44 -12.57
CA PRO A 96 6.72 7.45 -12.57
C PRO A 96 6.24 5.99 -12.37
N PHE A 97 4.94 5.73 -12.24
CA PHE A 97 4.35 4.43 -11.90
C PHE A 97 4.28 3.40 -13.05
N HIS A 98 4.69 3.74 -14.26
CA HIS A 98 4.52 2.92 -15.47
C HIS A 98 5.14 1.50 -15.44
N PHE A 99 6.14 1.24 -14.59
CA PHE A 99 6.96 0.03 -14.62
C PHE A 99 6.22 -1.27 -14.28
N TRP A 100 5.09 -1.20 -13.56
CA TRP A 100 4.32 -2.42 -13.24
C TRP A 100 3.71 -3.05 -14.50
N LEU A 101 3.37 -2.24 -15.52
CA LEU A 101 2.67 -2.70 -16.71
C LEU A 101 3.54 -3.62 -17.61
N PRO A 102 4.80 -3.26 -17.96
CA PRO A 102 5.70 -4.18 -18.66
C PRO A 102 6.00 -5.46 -17.88
N ASN A 103 6.02 -5.40 -16.54
CA ASN A 103 6.24 -6.56 -15.67
C ASN A 103 4.99 -7.47 -15.58
N ALA A 104 3.78 -6.90 -15.69
CA ALA A 104 2.53 -7.65 -15.76
C ALA A 104 2.41 -8.53 -17.02
N MET A 105 3.28 -8.37 -18.02
CA MET A 105 3.36 -9.22 -19.22
C MET A 105 3.80 -10.68 -18.97
N SER A 106 3.95 -11.07 -17.71
CA SER A 106 4.01 -12.46 -17.26
C SER A 106 2.65 -13.18 -17.32
N ALA A 107 1.56 -12.41 -17.33
CA ALA A 107 0.19 -12.91 -17.44
C ALA A 107 -0.06 -13.68 -18.76
N PRO A 108 -1.07 -14.57 -18.80
CA PRO A 108 -1.58 -15.15 -20.04
C PRO A 108 -1.96 -14.06 -21.05
N THR A 109 -1.78 -14.34 -22.34
CA THR A 109 -1.98 -13.30 -23.36
C THR A 109 -3.42 -12.79 -23.51
N PRO A 110 -4.46 -13.62 -23.39
CA PRO A 110 -5.85 -13.13 -23.39
C PRO A 110 -6.11 -12.12 -22.26
N VAL A 111 -5.51 -12.35 -21.08
CA VAL A 111 -5.55 -11.41 -19.95
C VAL A 111 -4.86 -10.09 -20.34
N SER A 112 -3.67 -10.17 -20.94
CA SER A 112 -2.96 -8.96 -21.38
C SER A 112 -3.74 -8.18 -22.44
N ALA A 113 -4.38 -8.88 -23.39
CA ALA A 113 -5.23 -8.26 -24.39
C ALA A 113 -6.37 -7.50 -23.70
N TYR A 114 -7.15 -8.16 -22.84
CA TYR A 114 -8.29 -7.53 -22.18
C TYR A 114 -7.90 -6.37 -21.25
N LEU A 115 -6.99 -6.60 -20.29
CA LEU A 115 -6.64 -5.63 -19.25
C LEU A 115 -5.86 -4.42 -19.80
N HIS A 116 -4.97 -4.66 -20.77
CA HIS A 116 -4.02 -3.64 -21.21
C HIS A 116 -4.39 -3.02 -22.57
N SER A 117 -5.36 -3.59 -23.29
CA SER A 117 -5.94 -2.89 -24.44
C SER A 117 -7.17 -2.08 -24.06
N ALA A 118 -8.11 -2.59 -23.25
CA ALA A 118 -9.46 -2.03 -23.18
C ALA A 118 -9.94 -1.63 -21.78
N THR A 119 -9.56 -2.34 -20.71
CA THR A 119 -10.24 -2.19 -19.41
C THR A 119 -9.38 -1.54 -18.34
N MET A 120 -8.54 -2.30 -17.64
CA MET A 120 -7.87 -1.86 -16.41
C MET A 120 -7.06 -0.57 -16.59
N VAL A 121 -6.23 -0.52 -17.63
CA VAL A 121 -5.35 0.64 -17.85
C VAL A 121 -6.10 1.88 -18.33
N LYS A 122 -7.32 1.71 -18.85
CA LYS A 122 -8.21 2.81 -19.25
C LYS A 122 -9.04 3.35 -18.08
N ALA A 123 -9.17 2.61 -16.97
CA ALA A 123 -9.93 3.08 -15.81
C ALA A 123 -9.41 4.41 -15.26
N GLY A 124 -8.07 4.61 -15.22
CA GLY A 124 -7.48 5.88 -14.82
C GLY A 124 -7.78 7.02 -15.79
N VAL A 125 -7.70 6.77 -17.09
CA VAL A 125 -8.05 7.76 -18.12
C VAL A 125 -9.54 8.12 -18.04
N PHE A 126 -10.41 7.12 -17.91
CA PHE A 126 -11.84 7.29 -17.73
C PHE A 126 -12.16 8.14 -16.50
N LEU A 127 -11.50 7.88 -15.36
CA LEU A 127 -11.68 8.68 -14.15
C LEU A 127 -11.31 10.15 -14.38
N LEU A 128 -10.18 10.42 -15.04
CA LEU A 128 -9.76 11.79 -15.33
C LEU A 128 -10.75 12.51 -16.26
N MET A 129 -11.20 11.84 -17.32
CA MET A 129 -12.23 12.36 -18.22
C MET A 129 -13.54 12.62 -17.48
N ARG A 130 -13.97 11.69 -16.62
CA ARG A 130 -15.21 11.81 -15.83
C ARG A 130 -15.13 12.94 -14.80
N MET A 131 -13.96 13.22 -14.26
CA MET A 131 -13.72 14.31 -13.31
C MET A 131 -13.45 15.65 -13.99
N THR A 132 -13.26 15.70 -15.31
CA THR A 132 -12.93 16.94 -16.05
C THR A 132 -14.03 18.02 -15.88
N PRO A 133 -15.33 17.72 -15.97
CA PRO A 133 -16.38 18.70 -15.67
C PRO A 133 -16.32 19.28 -14.25
N ILE A 134 -15.74 18.57 -13.28
CA ILE A 134 -15.72 18.95 -11.87
C ILE A 134 -14.41 19.67 -11.51
N LEU A 135 -13.28 19.12 -11.93
CA LEU A 135 -11.93 19.57 -11.55
C LEU A 135 -11.17 20.28 -12.67
N GLY A 136 -11.61 20.15 -13.92
CA GLY A 136 -10.99 20.79 -15.08
C GLY A 136 -11.28 22.29 -15.18
N GLY A 137 -10.75 22.92 -16.22
CA GLY A 137 -10.85 24.38 -16.42
C GLY A 137 -9.93 25.21 -15.53
N THR A 138 -8.97 24.58 -14.84
CA THR A 138 -7.96 25.29 -14.03
C THR A 138 -6.54 25.02 -14.56
N ASP A 139 -5.64 25.97 -14.34
CA ASP A 139 -4.23 25.84 -14.72
C ASP A 139 -3.54 24.66 -14.02
N PHE A 140 -3.89 24.37 -12.76
CA PHE A 140 -3.27 23.28 -12.02
C PHE A 140 -3.66 21.91 -12.60
N TRP A 141 -4.94 21.71 -12.93
CA TRP A 141 -5.40 20.49 -13.60
C TRP A 141 -4.74 20.32 -14.96
N HIS A 142 -4.76 21.38 -15.78
CA HIS A 142 -4.15 21.41 -17.09
C HIS A 142 -2.66 21.02 -17.04
N ASN A 143 -1.87 21.77 -16.27
CA ASN A 143 -0.43 21.58 -16.17
C ASN A 143 -0.08 20.17 -15.65
N LEU A 144 -0.80 19.71 -14.63
CA LEU A 144 -0.56 18.38 -14.05
C LEU A 144 -0.81 17.27 -15.07
N LEU A 145 -1.92 17.30 -15.80
CA LEU A 145 -2.22 16.27 -16.79
C LEU A 145 -1.34 16.35 -18.04
N VAL A 146 -1.07 17.55 -18.57
CA VAL A 146 -0.24 17.73 -19.77
C VAL A 146 1.21 17.32 -19.49
N ILE A 147 1.81 17.75 -18.37
CA ILE A 147 3.20 17.42 -18.03
C ILE A 147 3.36 15.91 -17.84
N PHE A 148 2.52 15.28 -17.02
CA PHE A 148 2.62 13.85 -16.74
C PHE A 148 2.22 13.00 -17.95
N GLY A 149 1.18 13.39 -18.67
CA GLY A 149 0.74 12.73 -19.90
C GLY A 149 1.81 12.75 -20.99
N THR A 150 2.39 13.92 -21.26
CA THR A 150 3.46 14.08 -22.28
C THR A 150 4.72 13.32 -21.88
N THR A 151 5.13 13.41 -20.61
CA THR A 151 6.30 12.66 -20.10
C THR A 151 6.09 11.16 -20.25
N THR A 152 4.89 10.67 -19.91
CA THR A 152 4.51 9.26 -20.07
C THR A 152 4.49 8.84 -21.53
N MET A 153 3.90 9.68 -22.40
CA MET A 153 3.80 9.48 -23.84
C MET A 153 5.18 9.23 -24.46
N LEU A 154 6.14 10.09 -24.13
CA LEU A 154 7.52 9.99 -24.61
C LEU A 154 8.27 8.80 -24.00
N THR A 155 8.15 8.62 -22.68
CA THR A 155 8.81 7.52 -21.97
C THR A 155 8.38 6.17 -22.53
N GLY A 156 7.08 5.97 -22.74
CA GLY A 156 6.54 4.75 -23.36
C GLY A 156 7.02 4.57 -24.80
N ALA A 157 6.99 5.63 -25.61
CA ALA A 157 7.40 5.58 -27.01
C ALA A 157 8.89 5.19 -27.14
N ILE A 158 9.77 5.87 -26.40
CA ILE A 158 11.22 5.63 -26.38
C ILE A 158 11.53 4.22 -25.88
N LEU A 159 10.94 3.80 -24.76
CA LEU A 159 11.23 2.47 -24.20
C LEU A 159 10.69 1.33 -25.06
N SER A 160 9.63 1.55 -25.84
CA SER A 160 9.03 0.53 -26.70
C SER A 160 9.98 0.04 -27.80
N VAL A 161 10.73 0.95 -28.44
CA VAL A 161 11.60 0.61 -29.58
C VAL A 161 12.84 -0.18 -29.18
N PHE A 162 13.25 -0.10 -27.91
CA PHE A 162 14.39 -0.84 -27.37
C PHE A 162 14.04 -2.24 -26.85
N GLN A 163 12.77 -2.64 -26.84
CA GLN A 163 12.37 -3.98 -26.42
C GLN A 163 12.46 -5.02 -27.55
N LEU A 164 12.89 -6.23 -27.20
CA LEU A 164 12.93 -7.40 -28.09
C LEU A 164 11.75 -8.36 -27.91
N ASP A 165 11.03 -8.24 -26.80
CA ASP A 165 9.89 -9.08 -26.46
C ASP A 165 8.61 -8.42 -26.95
N LEU A 166 7.82 -9.12 -27.79
CA LEU A 166 6.59 -8.57 -28.37
C LEU A 166 5.64 -8.00 -27.32
N LYS A 167 5.37 -8.72 -26.22
CA LYS A 167 4.47 -8.21 -25.19
C LYS A 167 5.00 -6.97 -24.50
N LYS A 168 6.33 -6.88 -24.29
CA LYS A 168 6.94 -5.67 -23.71
C LYS A 168 6.88 -4.47 -24.66
N ILE A 169 7.10 -4.67 -25.97
CA ILE A 169 6.90 -3.61 -26.98
C ILE A 169 5.46 -3.08 -26.90
N LEU A 170 4.49 -3.99 -26.83
CA LEU A 170 3.09 -3.65 -26.71
C LEU A 170 2.76 -2.94 -25.39
N ALA A 171 3.34 -3.37 -24.27
CA ALA A 171 3.16 -2.72 -22.97
C ALA A 171 3.66 -1.26 -22.97
N TYR A 172 4.87 -1.00 -23.48
CA TYR A 172 5.41 0.36 -23.52
C TYR A 172 4.71 1.25 -24.56
N SER A 173 4.29 0.70 -25.69
CA SER A 173 3.45 1.45 -26.62
C SER A 173 2.05 1.72 -26.07
N THR A 174 1.51 0.85 -25.20
CA THR A 174 0.30 1.14 -24.40
C THR A 174 0.54 2.29 -23.43
N ILE A 175 1.65 2.29 -22.67
CA ILE A 175 2.03 3.42 -21.79
C ILE A 175 2.04 4.72 -22.58
N SER A 176 2.65 4.70 -23.77
CA SER A 176 2.71 5.86 -24.65
C SER A 176 1.31 6.37 -25.02
N SER A 177 0.43 5.48 -25.49
CA SER A 177 -0.94 5.84 -25.87
C SER A 177 -1.77 6.34 -24.67
N LEU A 178 -1.60 5.77 -23.48
CA LEU A 178 -2.26 6.27 -22.27
C LEU A 178 -1.75 7.64 -21.87
N GLY A 179 -0.44 7.90 -22.01
CA GLY A 179 0.14 9.23 -21.84
C GLY A 179 -0.47 10.25 -22.80
N THR A 180 -0.66 9.88 -24.08
CA THR A 180 -1.36 10.73 -25.06
C THR A 180 -2.80 11.02 -24.62
N LEU A 181 -3.54 10.03 -24.14
CA LEU A 181 -4.92 10.23 -23.66
C LEU A 181 -4.98 11.17 -22.45
N VAL A 182 -4.06 11.02 -21.49
CA VAL A 182 -3.97 11.90 -20.32
C VAL A 182 -3.58 13.32 -20.73
N MET A 183 -2.63 13.47 -21.65
CA MET A 183 -2.23 14.76 -22.20
C MET A 183 -3.41 15.47 -22.88
N LEU A 184 -4.15 14.79 -23.76
CA LEU A 184 -5.33 15.36 -24.42
C LEU A 184 -6.43 15.74 -23.43
N THR A 185 -6.65 14.91 -22.41
CA THR A 185 -7.59 15.22 -21.32
C THR A 185 -7.15 16.46 -20.53
N GLY A 186 -5.84 16.67 -20.39
CA GLY A 186 -5.26 17.86 -19.76
C GLY A 186 -5.39 19.13 -20.58
N ILE A 187 -5.24 19.04 -21.91
CA ILE A 187 -5.50 20.18 -22.81
C ILE A 187 -6.94 20.65 -22.64
N GLY A 188 -7.90 19.72 -22.52
CA GLY A 188 -9.27 20.01 -22.05
C GLY A 188 -10.17 20.74 -23.05
N GLU A 189 -9.61 21.29 -24.13
CA GLU A 189 -10.36 21.92 -25.22
C GLU A 189 -11.22 20.90 -26.00
N GLU A 190 -12.23 21.41 -26.70
CA GLU A 190 -13.18 20.61 -27.50
C GLU A 190 -12.47 19.62 -28.44
N TYR A 191 -11.53 20.11 -29.24
CA TYR A 191 -10.77 19.28 -30.19
C TYR A 191 -9.94 18.21 -29.46
N ALA A 192 -9.36 18.53 -28.31
CA ALA A 192 -8.55 17.59 -27.54
C ALA A 192 -9.38 16.47 -26.93
N ILE A 193 -10.56 16.78 -26.37
CA ILE A 193 -11.47 15.76 -25.82
C ILE A 193 -12.04 14.87 -26.94
N LYS A 194 -12.40 15.46 -28.10
CA LYS A 194 -12.76 14.70 -29.31
C LYS A 194 -11.66 13.72 -29.71
N ALA A 195 -10.42 14.21 -29.84
CA ALA A 195 -9.26 13.40 -30.16
C ALA A 195 -9.03 12.29 -29.12
N ALA A 196 -9.20 12.58 -27.83
CA ALA A 196 -8.98 11.62 -26.76
C ALA A 196 -9.98 10.45 -26.83
N ILE A 197 -11.27 10.72 -27.02
CA ILE A 197 -12.31 9.67 -27.12
C ILE A 197 -12.15 8.82 -28.37
N VAL A 198 -11.88 9.46 -29.52
CA VAL A 198 -11.60 8.72 -30.77
C VAL A 198 -10.37 7.85 -30.61
N PHE A 199 -9.27 8.42 -30.10
CA PHE A 199 -8.03 7.68 -29.92
C PHE A 199 -8.14 6.56 -28.87
N LEU A 200 -8.98 6.72 -27.86
CA LEU A 200 -9.27 5.69 -26.86
C LEU A 200 -9.81 4.42 -27.53
N VAL A 201 -10.75 4.57 -28.47
CA VAL A 201 -11.33 3.46 -29.24
C VAL A 201 -10.34 2.91 -30.26
N VAL A 202 -9.66 3.77 -31.03
CA VAL A 202 -8.56 3.37 -31.93
C VAL A 202 -7.58 2.46 -31.20
N HIS A 203 -7.10 2.92 -30.03
CA HIS A 203 -6.16 2.18 -29.20
C HIS A 203 -6.71 0.84 -28.73
N SER A 204 -7.98 0.76 -28.30
CA SER A 204 -8.60 -0.52 -27.92
C SER A 204 -8.56 -1.55 -29.05
N LEU A 205 -8.90 -1.13 -30.27
CA LEU A 205 -9.01 -2.02 -31.44
C LEU A 205 -7.64 -2.58 -31.84
N TYR A 206 -6.71 -1.70 -32.24
CA TYR A 206 -5.43 -2.17 -32.78
C TYR A 206 -4.58 -2.87 -31.71
N LYS A 207 -4.62 -2.40 -30.45
CA LYS A 207 -3.81 -2.99 -29.37
C LYS A 207 -4.36 -4.34 -28.94
N GLY A 208 -5.69 -4.49 -28.91
CA GLY A 208 -6.34 -5.79 -28.68
C GLY A 208 -5.92 -6.79 -29.75
N ALA A 209 -5.95 -6.39 -31.03
CA ALA A 209 -5.47 -7.22 -32.14
C ALA A 209 -4.00 -7.62 -31.95
N PHE A 210 -3.12 -6.66 -31.65
CA PHE A 210 -1.69 -6.93 -31.44
C PHE A 210 -1.40 -7.89 -30.29
N PHE A 211 -2.06 -7.75 -29.13
CA PHE A 211 -1.83 -8.68 -28.03
C PHE A 211 -2.27 -10.10 -28.40
N LEU A 212 -3.44 -10.26 -29.03
CA LEU A 212 -3.91 -11.57 -29.49
C LEU A 212 -2.98 -12.18 -30.56
N ILE A 213 -2.44 -11.37 -31.47
CA ILE A 213 -1.41 -11.78 -32.44
C ILE A 213 -0.15 -12.25 -31.73
N ALA A 214 0.38 -11.46 -30.78
CA ALA A 214 1.57 -11.81 -30.02
C ALA A 214 1.37 -13.12 -29.25
N GLY A 215 0.16 -13.37 -28.72
CA GLY A 215 -0.18 -14.62 -28.04
C GLY A 215 -0.22 -15.82 -28.98
N SER A 216 -0.79 -15.65 -30.17
CA SER A 216 -0.83 -16.67 -31.21
C SER A 216 0.58 -17.03 -31.69
N ILE A 217 1.45 -16.02 -31.89
CA ILE A 217 2.85 -16.23 -32.25
C ILE A 217 3.59 -16.96 -31.12
N ASP A 218 3.42 -16.54 -29.85
CA ASP A 218 4.09 -17.19 -28.71
C ASP A 218 3.70 -18.67 -28.59
N HIS A 219 2.41 -18.98 -28.79
CA HIS A 219 1.88 -20.34 -28.74
C HIS A 219 2.40 -21.23 -29.89
N LEU A 220 2.44 -20.70 -31.13
CA LEU A 220 2.74 -21.48 -32.33
C LEU A 220 4.25 -21.52 -32.68
N ALA A 221 4.96 -20.41 -32.49
CA ALA A 221 6.39 -20.32 -32.75
C ALA A 221 7.25 -20.68 -31.52
N GLY A 222 6.66 -20.78 -30.32
CA GLY A 222 7.34 -21.08 -29.07
C GLY A 222 8.27 -19.96 -28.56
N THR A 223 8.24 -18.80 -29.22
CA THR A 223 8.97 -17.62 -28.79
C THR A 223 8.29 -16.34 -29.28
N ARG A 224 8.36 -15.30 -28.47
CA ARG A 224 7.86 -13.95 -28.75
C ARG A 224 8.99 -12.92 -28.95
N ASN A 225 10.21 -13.39 -29.17
CA ASN A 225 11.37 -12.53 -29.38
C ASN A 225 11.49 -12.14 -30.86
N ILE A 226 11.32 -10.85 -31.17
CA ILE A 226 11.33 -10.31 -32.54
C ILE A 226 12.66 -10.47 -33.27
N SER A 227 13.76 -10.77 -32.57
CA SER A 227 15.06 -11.06 -33.21
C SER A 227 15.13 -12.49 -33.77
N LYS A 228 14.22 -13.37 -33.34
CA LYS A 228 14.22 -14.78 -33.72
C LYS A 228 13.03 -15.14 -34.63
N ILE A 229 11.97 -14.34 -34.70
CA ILE A 229 10.78 -14.60 -35.53
C ILE A 229 10.78 -13.76 -36.80
N SER A 230 10.53 -14.39 -37.95
CA SER A 230 10.31 -13.74 -39.25
C SER A 230 9.77 -14.76 -40.25
N GLY A 231 9.06 -14.32 -41.29
CA GLY A 231 8.57 -15.16 -42.38
C GLY A 231 7.31 -15.97 -42.08
N LEU A 232 6.56 -15.62 -41.03
CA LEU A 232 5.35 -16.35 -40.61
C LEU A 232 4.14 -16.15 -41.55
N ALA A 233 4.17 -15.18 -42.48
CA ALA A 233 3.03 -14.90 -43.37
C ALA A 233 2.60 -16.11 -44.22
N ARG A 234 3.55 -16.96 -44.62
CA ARG A 234 3.27 -18.17 -45.42
C ARG A 234 2.57 -19.27 -44.63
N VAL A 235 2.75 -19.30 -43.31
CA VAL A 235 2.21 -20.33 -42.43
C VAL A 235 0.93 -19.86 -41.75
N MET A 236 0.81 -18.57 -41.50
CA MET A 236 -0.26 -17.95 -40.71
C MET A 236 -0.84 -16.71 -41.44
N PRO A 237 -1.38 -16.86 -42.67
CA PRO A 237 -1.75 -15.72 -43.53
C PRO A 237 -2.84 -14.84 -42.92
N ALA A 238 -3.87 -15.42 -42.29
CA ALA A 238 -4.92 -14.64 -41.62
C ALA A 238 -4.37 -13.73 -40.50
N LEU A 239 -3.41 -14.24 -39.72
CA LEU A 239 -2.74 -13.44 -38.69
C LEU A 239 -1.81 -12.37 -39.27
N ALA A 240 -1.21 -12.62 -40.42
CA ALA A 240 -0.42 -11.61 -41.12
C ALA A 240 -1.31 -10.45 -41.61
N ILE A 241 -2.50 -10.75 -42.16
CA ILE A 241 -3.49 -9.74 -42.55
C ILE A 241 -3.92 -8.91 -41.33
N ALA A 242 -4.31 -9.57 -40.23
CA ALA A 242 -4.65 -8.88 -38.99
C ALA A 242 -3.49 -8.03 -38.44
N GLY A 243 -2.25 -8.54 -38.54
CA GLY A 243 -1.04 -7.82 -38.15
C GLY A 243 -0.79 -6.57 -38.98
N ILE A 244 -1.02 -6.63 -40.29
CA ILE A 244 -0.94 -5.46 -41.17
C ILE A 244 -2.04 -4.45 -40.81
N LEU A 245 -3.30 -4.88 -40.69
CA LEU A 245 -4.41 -3.97 -40.35
C LEU A 245 -4.14 -3.25 -39.01
N ALA A 246 -3.71 -4.00 -37.99
CA ALA A 246 -3.35 -3.44 -36.69
C ALA A 246 -2.13 -2.49 -36.78
N MET A 247 -1.12 -2.82 -37.60
CA MET A 247 0.03 -1.95 -37.87
C MET A 247 -0.38 -0.65 -38.57
N LEU A 248 -1.17 -0.73 -39.63
CA LEU A 248 -1.65 0.45 -40.36
C LEU A 248 -2.49 1.35 -39.44
N SER A 249 -3.37 0.76 -38.63
CA SER A 249 -4.14 1.50 -37.63
C SER A 249 -3.25 2.12 -36.55
N ASN A 250 -2.26 1.41 -36.01
CA ASN A 250 -1.33 1.96 -35.01
C ASN A 250 -0.48 3.11 -35.56
N SER A 251 -0.04 2.99 -36.82
CA SER A 251 0.77 4.01 -37.50
C SER A 251 -0.06 5.20 -38.03
N GLY A 252 -1.39 5.11 -37.94
CA GLY A 252 -2.32 6.08 -38.48
C GLY A 252 -2.18 6.24 -39.99
N ILE A 253 -2.39 5.16 -40.74
CA ILE A 253 -2.31 5.14 -42.21
C ILE A 253 -3.74 4.95 -42.79
N PRO A 254 -4.16 5.73 -43.80
CA PRO A 254 -5.46 5.55 -44.44
C PRO A 254 -5.61 4.15 -45.08
N PRO A 255 -6.82 3.55 -45.11
CA PRO A 255 -8.10 4.09 -44.66
C PRO A 255 -8.51 3.60 -43.24
N LEU A 256 -7.56 3.27 -42.36
CA LEU A 256 -7.86 2.72 -41.04
C LEU A 256 -8.31 3.82 -40.07
N PHE A 257 -9.14 3.48 -39.09
CA PHE A 257 -9.65 4.44 -38.09
C PHE A 257 -8.53 5.12 -37.28
N GLY A 258 -7.37 4.48 -37.14
CA GLY A 258 -6.23 5.11 -36.51
C GLY A 258 -5.62 6.29 -37.27
N PHE A 259 -5.89 6.43 -38.57
CA PHE A 259 -5.57 7.65 -39.32
C PHE A 259 -6.35 8.84 -38.76
N VAL A 260 -7.67 8.71 -38.69
CA VAL A 260 -8.58 9.73 -38.11
C VAL A 260 -8.14 10.11 -36.71
N GLY A 261 -7.85 9.13 -35.85
CA GLY A 261 -7.38 9.41 -34.49
C GLY A 261 -6.07 10.17 -34.44
N LYS A 262 -5.10 9.87 -35.31
CA LYS A 262 -3.80 10.57 -35.35
C LYS A 262 -3.94 11.99 -35.87
N GLU A 263 -4.76 12.21 -36.89
CA GLU A 263 -5.01 13.56 -37.41
C GLU A 263 -5.65 14.45 -36.34
N LEU A 264 -6.65 13.96 -35.62
CA LEU A 264 -7.27 14.68 -34.50
C LEU A 264 -6.27 15.01 -33.38
N ILE A 265 -5.32 14.12 -33.08
CA ILE A 265 -4.26 14.40 -32.10
C ILE A 265 -3.39 15.59 -32.53
N TYR A 266 -3.05 15.66 -33.82
CA TYR A 266 -2.23 16.75 -34.35
C TYR A 266 -3.01 18.05 -34.47
N GLU A 267 -4.28 17.97 -34.85
CA GLU A 267 -5.17 19.12 -34.87
C GLU A 267 -5.35 19.72 -33.46
N ALA A 268 -5.64 18.88 -32.46
CA ALA A 268 -5.73 19.31 -31.07
C ALA A 268 -4.43 19.92 -30.52
N ALA A 269 -3.27 19.44 -30.98
CA ALA A 269 -1.98 20.00 -30.60
C ALA A 269 -1.67 21.33 -31.33
N LEU A 270 -2.23 21.55 -32.53
CA LEU A 270 -2.09 22.76 -33.32
C LEU A 270 -2.96 23.91 -32.84
N THR A 271 -4.17 23.62 -32.37
CA THR A 271 -5.11 24.64 -31.87
C THR A 271 -4.71 25.19 -30.50
N PHE A 272 -3.81 24.52 -29.78
CA PHE A 272 -3.37 24.91 -28.44
C PHE A 272 -2.48 26.16 -28.45
N VAL A 273 -3.02 27.30 -27.98
CA VAL A 273 -2.46 28.65 -28.17
C VAL A 273 -1.11 28.87 -27.48
N ASP A 274 -0.89 28.37 -26.26
CA ASP A 274 0.25 28.75 -25.41
C ASP A 274 1.46 27.79 -25.45
N GLY A 275 1.42 26.71 -26.25
CA GLY A 275 2.49 25.70 -26.30
C GLY A 275 2.50 24.79 -27.52
N SER A 276 1.78 25.15 -28.60
CA SER A 276 1.54 24.32 -29.79
C SER A 276 2.80 23.64 -30.33
N TYR A 277 3.85 24.40 -30.67
CA TYR A 277 5.00 23.85 -31.41
C TYR A 277 5.79 22.77 -30.64
N LEU A 278 6.00 22.97 -29.33
CA LEU A 278 6.71 21.98 -28.52
C LEU A 278 5.88 20.71 -28.36
N LEU A 279 4.60 20.84 -27.98
CA LEU A 279 3.71 19.70 -27.80
C LEU A 279 3.51 18.90 -29.10
N ILE A 280 3.33 19.59 -30.23
CA ILE A 280 3.27 18.95 -31.56
C ILE A 280 4.58 18.23 -31.85
N GLY A 281 5.73 18.88 -31.64
CA GLY A 281 7.03 18.26 -31.87
C GLY A 281 7.20 16.97 -31.05
N LEU A 282 6.81 16.99 -29.78
CA LEU A 282 6.85 15.82 -28.90
C LEU A 282 5.83 14.74 -29.32
N ALA A 283 4.64 15.12 -29.77
CA ALA A 283 3.63 14.20 -30.29
C ALA A 283 4.08 13.56 -31.62
N ILE A 284 4.74 14.30 -32.50
CA ILE A 284 5.35 13.80 -33.74
C ILE A 284 6.43 12.77 -33.40
N VAL A 285 7.38 13.13 -32.53
CA VAL A 285 8.45 12.22 -32.10
C VAL A 285 7.87 10.94 -31.50
N SER A 286 6.86 11.06 -30.63
CA SER A 286 6.19 9.89 -30.04
C SER A 286 5.55 9.00 -31.11
N ASN A 287 4.81 9.59 -32.05
CA ASN A 287 4.16 8.85 -33.12
C ASN A 287 5.17 8.20 -34.10
N ILE A 288 6.29 8.86 -34.42
CA ILE A 288 7.39 8.26 -35.20
C ILE A 288 7.87 6.97 -34.53
N LEU A 289 8.08 6.99 -33.21
CA LEU A 289 8.51 5.84 -32.45
C LEU A 289 7.41 4.76 -32.35
N LEU A 290 6.14 5.15 -32.27
CA LEU A 290 5.01 4.22 -32.33
C LEU A 290 4.86 3.55 -33.69
N VAL A 291 5.18 4.23 -34.80
CA VAL A 291 5.26 3.63 -36.14
C VAL A 291 6.32 2.51 -36.15
N ILE A 292 7.50 2.76 -35.57
CA ILE A 292 8.56 1.76 -35.43
C ILE A 292 8.10 0.57 -34.56
N ALA A 293 7.42 0.84 -33.43
CA ALA A 293 6.85 -0.20 -32.57
C ALA A 293 5.80 -1.04 -33.31
N GLY A 294 4.93 -0.40 -34.09
CA GLY A 294 3.93 -1.04 -34.94
C GLY A 294 4.55 -1.93 -36.00
N LEU A 295 5.60 -1.46 -36.70
CA LEU A 295 6.35 -2.26 -37.67
C LEU A 295 7.02 -3.48 -37.01
N ASN A 296 7.60 -3.30 -35.82
CA ASN A 296 8.20 -4.40 -35.06
C ASN A 296 7.18 -5.45 -34.59
N ALA A 297 5.94 -5.05 -34.29
CA ALA A 297 4.89 -5.94 -33.81
C ALA A 297 4.06 -6.60 -34.92
N GLY A 298 3.70 -5.84 -35.96
CA GLY A 298 2.76 -6.26 -37.00
C GLY A 298 3.39 -6.66 -38.34
N PHE A 299 4.60 -6.19 -38.66
CA PHE A 299 5.26 -6.52 -39.94
C PHE A 299 6.41 -7.50 -39.78
N LYS A 300 7.37 -7.20 -38.88
CA LYS A 300 8.60 -7.96 -38.70
C LYS A 300 8.42 -9.46 -38.41
N PRO A 301 7.45 -9.91 -37.59
CA PRO A 301 7.25 -11.33 -37.34
C PRO A 301 6.80 -12.12 -38.58
N PHE A 302 6.10 -11.46 -39.51
CA PHE A 302 5.47 -12.11 -40.65
C PHE A 302 6.30 -12.04 -41.92
N TYR A 303 7.06 -10.96 -42.12
CA TYR A 303 7.83 -10.69 -43.34
C TYR A 303 9.33 -10.73 -43.10
N GLY A 304 10.09 -11.22 -44.11
CA GLY A 304 11.54 -11.36 -44.07
C GLY A 304 12.04 -12.80 -44.28
N LYS A 305 13.37 -12.99 -44.18
CA LYS A 305 14.00 -14.32 -44.30
C LYS A 305 13.60 -15.17 -43.08
N LYS A 306 13.13 -16.40 -43.32
CA LYS A 306 12.66 -17.31 -42.26
C LYS A 306 13.79 -17.62 -41.27
N VAL A 307 13.62 -17.23 -40.00
CA VAL A 307 14.61 -17.46 -38.93
C VAL A 307 14.24 -18.64 -38.02
N ILE A 308 12.95 -19.00 -37.93
CA ILE A 308 12.47 -20.14 -37.14
C ILE A 308 11.62 -21.07 -38.01
N ALA A 309 11.87 -22.38 -37.88
CA ALA A 309 10.91 -23.42 -38.28
C ALA A 309 9.82 -23.51 -37.19
N PRO A 310 8.54 -23.23 -37.48
CA PRO A 310 7.48 -23.34 -36.49
C PRO A 310 7.47 -24.75 -35.88
N LYS A 311 7.25 -24.84 -34.56
CA LYS A 311 6.94 -26.12 -33.93
C LYS A 311 5.62 -26.63 -34.51
N PHE A 312 5.69 -27.65 -35.36
CA PHE A 312 4.65 -28.66 -35.58
C PHE A 312 3.20 -28.24 -35.92
N ILE A 313 2.93 -27.09 -36.55
CA ILE A 313 1.54 -26.78 -36.95
C ILE A 313 1.47 -26.28 -38.39
N THR A 314 0.84 -27.09 -39.26
CA THR A 314 0.53 -26.81 -40.66
C THR A 314 -0.70 -25.90 -40.85
N LYS A 315 -1.58 -25.77 -39.84
CA LYS A 315 -2.79 -24.93 -39.91
C LYS A 315 -3.08 -24.20 -38.59
N THR A 316 -3.18 -22.87 -38.64
CA THR A 316 -3.58 -22.05 -37.47
C THR A 316 -5.06 -22.29 -37.13
N PRO A 317 -5.40 -22.70 -35.89
CA PRO A 317 -6.79 -22.83 -35.44
C PRO A 317 -7.59 -21.53 -35.57
N PHE A 318 -8.88 -21.64 -35.92
CA PHE A 318 -9.80 -20.50 -36.06
C PHE A 318 -9.80 -19.57 -34.85
N ALA A 319 -9.86 -20.13 -33.65
CA ALA A 319 -9.90 -19.39 -32.39
C ALA A 319 -8.70 -18.45 -32.16
N LEU A 320 -7.54 -18.73 -32.77
CA LEU A 320 -6.34 -17.91 -32.60
C LEU A 320 -6.29 -16.70 -33.54
N TRP A 321 -6.89 -16.78 -34.72
CA TRP A 321 -6.82 -15.71 -35.72
C TRP A 321 -8.10 -14.91 -35.88
N PHE A 322 -9.26 -15.47 -35.52
CA PHE A 322 -10.55 -14.81 -35.68
C PHE A 322 -10.66 -13.49 -34.89
N GLY A 323 -10.31 -13.52 -33.60
CA GLY A 323 -10.33 -12.33 -32.74
C GLY A 323 -9.47 -11.16 -33.25
N PRO A 324 -8.17 -11.37 -33.55
CA PRO A 324 -7.35 -10.35 -34.20
C PRO A 324 -7.92 -9.80 -35.50
N CYS A 325 -8.48 -10.67 -36.36
CA CYS A 325 -9.05 -10.26 -37.63
C CYS A 325 -10.25 -9.35 -37.42
N ILE A 326 -11.20 -9.74 -36.55
CA ILE A 326 -12.37 -8.90 -36.24
C ILE A 326 -11.92 -7.51 -35.82
N LEU A 327 -11.01 -7.39 -34.85
CA LEU A 327 -10.56 -6.09 -34.37
C LEU A 327 -9.88 -5.24 -35.45
N GLY A 328 -9.06 -5.87 -36.30
CA GLY A 328 -8.43 -5.21 -37.45
C GLY A 328 -9.45 -4.74 -38.49
N PHE A 329 -10.44 -5.57 -38.83
CA PHE A 329 -11.50 -5.24 -39.78
C PHE A 329 -12.48 -4.21 -39.21
N THR A 330 -12.80 -4.24 -37.91
CA THR A 330 -13.59 -3.18 -37.27
C THR A 330 -12.87 -1.83 -37.36
N SER A 331 -11.55 -1.79 -37.18
CA SER A 331 -10.77 -0.56 -37.40
C SER A 331 -10.83 -0.08 -38.86
N LEU A 332 -10.87 -0.99 -39.83
CA LEU A 332 -11.07 -0.65 -41.23
C LEU A 332 -12.47 -0.09 -41.51
N ILE A 333 -13.50 -0.75 -40.99
CA ILE A 333 -14.91 -0.32 -41.15
C ILE A 333 -15.11 1.07 -40.53
N PHE A 334 -14.60 1.30 -39.32
CA PHE A 334 -14.72 2.60 -38.66
C PHE A 334 -13.90 3.70 -39.36
N GLY A 335 -12.82 3.35 -40.05
CA GLY A 335 -12.07 4.31 -40.87
C GLY A 335 -12.79 4.65 -42.17
N LEU A 336 -13.36 3.67 -42.86
CA LEU A 336 -14.12 3.88 -44.10
C LEU A 336 -15.46 4.59 -43.86
N PHE A 337 -16.10 4.30 -42.72
CA PHE A 337 -17.40 4.87 -42.34
C PHE A 337 -17.36 5.46 -40.91
N PRO A 338 -16.63 6.58 -40.68
CA PRO A 338 -16.51 7.18 -39.35
C PRO A 338 -17.85 7.64 -38.76
N THR A 339 -18.81 7.99 -39.62
CA THR A 339 -20.17 8.42 -39.26
C THR A 339 -20.95 7.37 -38.47
N LEU A 340 -20.64 6.08 -38.63
CA LEU A 340 -21.27 4.98 -37.87
C LEU A 340 -21.06 5.11 -36.36
N VAL A 341 -19.95 5.74 -35.95
CA VAL A 341 -19.52 5.81 -34.54
C VAL A 341 -19.56 7.25 -34.01
N ALA A 342 -19.37 8.24 -34.89
CA ALA A 342 -19.33 9.66 -34.54
C ALA A 342 -20.59 10.17 -33.82
N GLY A 343 -21.76 9.95 -34.40
CA GLY A 343 -23.05 10.33 -33.82
C GLY A 343 -23.40 9.53 -32.56
N PRO A 344 -23.64 8.21 -32.66
CA PRO A 344 -24.24 7.46 -31.56
C PRO A 344 -23.30 7.21 -30.37
N LEU A 345 -21.97 7.17 -30.58
CA LEU A 345 -21.02 6.83 -29.53
C LEU A 345 -20.18 8.02 -29.06
N PHE A 346 -19.63 8.82 -29.98
CA PHE A 346 -18.69 9.88 -29.60
C PHE A 346 -19.37 11.17 -29.18
N THR A 347 -20.46 11.58 -29.83
CA THR A 347 -21.19 12.81 -29.47
C THR A 347 -21.65 12.81 -28.00
N PRO A 348 -22.35 11.77 -27.48
CA PRO A 348 -22.74 11.74 -26.06
C PRO A 348 -21.54 11.69 -25.11
N ALA A 349 -20.45 11.03 -25.50
CA ALA A 349 -19.26 10.91 -24.66
C ALA A 349 -18.54 12.25 -24.51
N VAL A 350 -18.32 12.96 -25.62
CA VAL A 350 -17.68 14.29 -25.63
C VAL A 350 -18.57 15.30 -24.90
N SER A 351 -19.87 15.29 -25.17
CA SER A 351 -20.79 16.24 -24.53
C SER A 351 -20.84 16.09 -23.01
N THR A 352 -20.74 14.85 -22.52
CA THR A 352 -20.71 14.57 -21.08
C THR A 352 -19.42 15.04 -20.41
N ILE A 353 -18.28 15.00 -21.11
CA ILE A 353 -16.97 15.39 -20.56
C ILE A 353 -16.79 16.90 -20.57
N LEU A 354 -17.32 17.58 -21.59
CA LEU A 354 -17.25 19.04 -21.70
C LEU A 354 -18.43 19.74 -21.01
N ASN A 355 -19.47 18.98 -20.64
CA ASN A 355 -20.72 19.51 -20.09
C ASN A 355 -21.45 20.46 -21.06
N GLU A 356 -21.31 20.24 -22.36
CA GLU A 356 -21.89 21.05 -23.44
C GLU A 356 -22.34 20.15 -24.61
N VAL A 357 -23.40 20.54 -25.33
CA VAL A 357 -23.90 19.75 -26.47
C VAL A 357 -23.04 20.00 -27.70
N ILE A 358 -22.11 19.09 -27.97
CA ILE A 358 -21.12 19.22 -29.05
C ILE A 358 -21.30 18.08 -30.05
N GLU A 359 -21.67 18.41 -31.29
CA GLU A 359 -21.75 17.44 -32.38
C GLU A 359 -20.33 17.00 -32.82
N VAL A 360 -20.10 15.69 -32.85
CA VAL A 360 -18.84 15.12 -33.35
C VAL A 360 -19.04 14.71 -34.81
N LYS A 361 -18.43 15.47 -35.73
CA LYS A 361 -18.32 15.11 -37.14
C LYS A 361 -16.94 14.54 -37.39
N LEU A 362 -16.90 13.35 -38.00
CA LEU A 362 -15.66 12.68 -38.37
C LEU A 362 -15.68 12.42 -39.86
N GLU A 363 -14.66 12.88 -40.55
CA GLU A 363 -14.40 12.54 -41.95
C GLU A 363 -13.08 11.76 -42.04
N LEU A 364 -13.00 10.84 -43.00
CA LEU A 364 -11.75 10.11 -43.25
C LEU A 364 -10.67 11.06 -43.80
N TRP A 365 -11.06 12.09 -44.53
CA TRP A 365 -10.15 12.94 -45.28
C TRP A 365 -10.72 14.38 -45.34
N HIS A 366 -9.99 15.36 -44.80
CA HIS A 366 -10.41 16.77 -44.74
C HIS A 366 -9.73 17.69 -45.79
N GLY A 367 -8.93 17.12 -46.70
CA GLY A 367 -8.24 17.84 -47.78
C GLY A 367 -6.72 17.82 -47.61
N PHE A 368 -6.00 18.51 -48.50
CA PHE A 368 -4.56 18.77 -48.30
C PHE A 368 -4.38 19.90 -47.29
N ASN A 369 -4.13 19.53 -46.03
CA ASN A 369 -3.89 20.47 -44.93
C ASN A 369 -2.55 20.22 -44.23
N VAL A 370 -2.17 21.10 -43.29
CA VAL A 370 -0.92 20.98 -42.52
C VAL A 370 -0.89 19.69 -41.70
N VAL A 371 -2.02 19.29 -41.13
CA VAL A 371 -2.17 18.05 -40.34
C VAL A 371 -1.82 16.81 -41.17
N LEU A 372 -2.31 16.72 -42.40
CA LEU A 372 -2.02 15.64 -43.34
C LEU A 372 -0.54 15.61 -43.70
N PHE A 373 0.06 16.78 -43.96
CA PHE A 373 1.49 16.88 -44.25
C PHE A 373 2.34 16.35 -43.09
N LEU A 374 2.03 16.76 -41.85
CA LEU A 374 2.68 16.23 -40.64
C LEU A 374 2.45 14.72 -40.49
N SER A 375 1.23 14.23 -40.75
CA SER A 375 0.86 12.81 -40.71
C SER A 375 1.69 11.96 -41.67
N VAL A 376 1.87 12.42 -42.91
CA VAL A 376 2.68 11.77 -43.95
C VAL A 376 4.16 11.77 -43.57
N ILE A 377 4.69 12.91 -43.11
CA ILE A 377 6.08 13.04 -42.68
C ILE A 377 6.39 12.12 -41.50
N THR A 378 5.52 12.08 -40.48
CA THR A 378 5.69 11.19 -39.31
C THR A 378 5.81 9.73 -39.75
N VAL A 379 4.95 9.27 -40.65
CA VAL A 379 4.99 7.89 -41.16
C VAL A 379 6.25 7.65 -42.00
N ALA A 380 6.58 8.57 -42.90
CA ALA A 380 7.77 8.47 -43.76
C ALA A 380 9.06 8.40 -42.93
N ILE A 381 9.25 9.32 -41.96
CA ILE A 381 10.40 9.32 -41.06
C ILE A 381 10.43 8.03 -40.23
N GLY A 382 9.29 7.59 -39.67
CA GLY A 382 9.20 6.34 -38.92
C GLY A 382 9.64 5.12 -39.74
N ILE A 383 9.22 5.02 -41.00
CA ILE A 383 9.63 3.96 -41.92
C ILE A 383 11.12 4.06 -42.26
N VAL A 384 11.63 5.27 -42.57
CA VAL A 384 13.05 5.48 -42.88
C VAL A 384 13.93 5.09 -41.69
N LEU A 385 13.60 5.55 -40.47
CA LEU A 385 14.31 5.17 -39.26
C LEU A 385 14.24 3.67 -38.98
N TYR A 386 13.10 3.02 -39.28
CA TYR A 386 12.94 1.57 -39.22
C TYR A 386 13.91 0.85 -40.18
N LEU A 387 13.95 1.27 -41.44
CA LEU A 387 14.78 0.66 -42.49
C LEU A 387 16.27 0.86 -42.24
N LEU A 388 16.67 2.05 -41.77
CA LEU A 388 18.06 2.36 -41.41
C LEU A 388 18.53 1.61 -40.16
N ARG A 389 17.61 0.97 -39.42
CA ARG A 389 17.90 0.20 -38.18
C ARG A 389 18.71 1.00 -37.15
N ILE A 390 18.51 2.33 -37.09
CA ILE A 390 19.28 3.26 -36.25
C ILE A 390 19.18 2.90 -34.75
N TYR A 391 18.10 2.25 -34.33
CA TYR A 391 17.78 1.87 -32.94
C TYR A 391 18.36 0.51 -32.48
N ARG A 392 19.50 0.05 -33.03
CA ARG A 392 20.06 -1.31 -32.80
C ARG A 392 20.20 -1.70 -31.30
N TYR A 393 19.51 -2.79 -30.96
CA TYR A 393 19.22 -3.36 -29.63
C TYR A 393 20.37 -3.71 -28.67
N LYS A 394 21.63 -3.75 -29.08
CA LYS A 394 22.68 -4.43 -28.29
C LYS A 394 23.76 -3.53 -27.69
N LYS A 395 23.81 -2.23 -27.97
CA LYS A 395 24.91 -1.36 -27.50
C LYS A 395 24.50 0.05 -27.05
N ASN A 396 23.21 0.34 -26.88
CA ASN A 396 22.84 1.70 -26.49
C ASN A 396 23.00 1.90 -24.97
N LYS A 397 24.08 2.58 -24.57
CA LYS A 397 24.36 2.99 -23.17
C LYS A 397 23.17 3.76 -22.56
N PHE A 398 22.39 4.46 -23.40
CA PHE A 398 21.19 5.19 -22.98
C PHE A 398 20.09 4.28 -22.42
N PHE A 399 19.79 3.16 -23.09
CA PHE A 399 18.78 2.20 -22.61
C PHE A 399 19.19 1.61 -21.26
N PHE A 400 20.47 1.21 -21.16
CA PHE A 400 21.05 0.70 -19.91
C PHE A 400 20.92 1.73 -18.77
N TYR A 401 21.27 3.00 -19.02
CA TYR A 401 21.16 4.08 -18.05
C TYR A 401 19.73 4.28 -17.53
N ILE A 402 18.74 4.31 -18.43
CA ILE A 402 17.33 4.47 -18.04
C ILE A 402 16.83 3.26 -17.25
N THR A 403 17.17 2.04 -17.65
CA THR A 403 16.72 0.84 -16.93
C THR A 403 17.40 0.67 -15.57
N GLU A 404 18.66 1.08 -15.41
CA GLU A 404 19.37 0.95 -14.14
C GLU A 404 19.05 2.06 -13.13
N ARG A 405 18.71 3.27 -13.59
CA ARG A 405 18.40 4.42 -12.73
C ARG A 405 16.93 4.87 -12.78
N GLY A 406 16.07 4.12 -13.44
CA GLY A 406 14.66 4.48 -13.65
C GLY A 406 13.74 4.20 -12.45
N PRO A 407 12.45 4.55 -12.57
CA PRO A 407 11.47 4.42 -11.49
C PRO A 407 11.32 3.02 -10.90
N GLU A 408 11.51 1.97 -11.71
CA GLU A 408 11.49 0.58 -11.24
C GLU A 408 12.57 0.33 -10.18
N LYS A 409 13.78 0.89 -10.38
CA LYS A 409 14.88 0.75 -9.42
C LYS A 409 14.60 1.56 -8.15
N TRP A 410 14.03 2.75 -8.28
CA TRP A 410 13.60 3.54 -7.12
C TRP A 410 12.60 2.78 -6.27
N TYR A 411 11.62 2.12 -6.90
CA TYR A 411 10.68 1.24 -6.23
C TYR A 411 11.38 0.08 -5.49
N ASP A 412 12.28 -0.66 -6.17
CA ASP A 412 13.00 -1.78 -5.55
C ASP A 412 13.84 -1.32 -4.34
N VAL A 413 14.52 -0.17 -4.44
CA VAL A 413 15.33 0.42 -3.35
C VAL A 413 14.43 0.87 -2.20
N PHE A 414 13.33 1.56 -2.49
CA PHE A 414 12.35 2.00 -1.49
C PHE A 414 11.79 0.80 -0.72
N PHE A 415 11.34 -0.23 -1.44
CA PHE A 415 10.78 -1.43 -0.83
C PHE A 415 11.80 -2.17 0.06
N GLN A 416 13.04 -2.31 -0.39
CA GLN A 416 14.11 -2.90 0.42
C GLN A 416 14.42 -2.08 1.69
N ARG A 417 14.47 -0.74 1.58
CA ARG A 417 14.68 0.14 2.73
C ARG A 417 13.53 0.03 3.73
N LEU A 418 12.29 -0.03 3.27
CA LEU A 418 11.12 -0.23 4.12
C LEU A 418 11.22 -1.55 4.89
N LEU A 419 11.57 -2.65 4.23
CA LEU A 419 11.76 -3.94 4.90
C LEU A 419 12.92 -3.92 5.90
N ASN A 420 14.00 -3.21 5.60
CA ASN A 420 15.13 -3.06 6.52
C ASN A 420 14.76 -2.21 7.74
N LEU A 421 13.97 -1.15 7.56
CA LEU A 421 13.41 -0.36 8.66
C LEU A 421 12.48 -1.21 9.53
N ALA A 422 11.59 -1.99 8.93
CA ALA A 422 10.73 -2.90 9.68
C ALA A 422 11.55 -3.91 10.51
N LYS A 423 12.59 -4.51 9.92
CA LYS A 423 13.51 -5.41 10.64
C LYS A 423 14.25 -4.70 11.77
N LEU A 424 14.69 -3.46 11.56
CA LEU A 424 15.37 -2.67 12.59
C LEU A 424 14.41 -2.35 13.73
N GLN A 425 13.19 -1.92 13.42
CA GLN A 425 12.13 -1.67 14.39
C GLN A 425 11.82 -2.94 15.21
N THR A 426 11.64 -4.09 14.56
CA THR A 426 11.42 -5.36 15.25
C THR A 426 12.60 -5.73 16.14
N ARG A 427 13.84 -5.52 15.71
CA ARG A 427 15.02 -5.81 16.55
C ARG A 427 15.13 -4.90 17.77
N VAL A 428 14.72 -3.64 17.65
CA VAL A 428 14.73 -2.68 18.77
C VAL A 428 13.61 -3.00 19.77
N ILE A 429 12.39 -3.20 19.27
CA ILE A 429 11.20 -3.40 20.12
C ILE A 429 11.14 -4.82 20.67
N GLN A 430 11.36 -5.84 19.84
CA GLN A 430 11.26 -7.27 20.18
C GLN A 430 12.64 -7.93 20.31
N ASN A 431 13.48 -7.40 21.19
CA ASN A 431 14.86 -7.88 21.38
C ASN A 431 14.98 -9.23 22.11
N GLY A 432 13.89 -9.76 22.68
CA GLY A 432 13.83 -11.07 23.34
C GLY A 432 14.26 -11.07 24.82
N PHE A 433 14.77 -9.96 25.36
CA PHE A 433 15.18 -9.88 26.76
C PHE A 433 14.05 -9.30 27.63
N LEU A 434 13.56 -10.10 28.59
CA LEU A 434 12.51 -9.71 29.53
C LEU A 434 12.78 -8.37 30.23
N ARG A 435 14.05 -8.11 30.57
CA ARG A 435 14.49 -6.86 31.21
C ARG A 435 14.05 -5.61 30.45
N TYR A 436 14.20 -5.58 29.12
CA TYR A 436 13.84 -4.39 28.34
C TYR A 436 12.32 -4.23 28.25
N TYR A 437 11.56 -5.32 28.15
CA TYR A 437 10.10 -5.25 28.18
C TYR A 437 9.59 -4.70 29.51
N LEU A 438 10.11 -5.18 30.63
CA LEU A 438 9.77 -4.65 31.97
C LEU A 438 10.16 -3.18 32.12
N LEU A 439 11.35 -2.81 31.64
CA LEU A 439 11.80 -1.42 31.66
C LEU A 439 10.88 -0.51 30.84
N THR A 440 10.45 -0.94 29.64
CA THR A 440 9.48 -0.19 28.83
C THR A 440 8.15 -0.03 29.56
N ILE A 441 7.62 -1.09 30.19
CA ILE A 441 6.38 -1.02 30.97
C ILE A 441 6.51 -0.01 32.12
N ILE A 442 7.60 -0.09 32.90
CA ILE A 442 7.81 0.80 34.04
C ILE A 442 7.96 2.25 33.58
N ILE A 443 8.74 2.52 32.51
CA ILE A 443 8.90 3.89 31.99
C ILE A 443 7.58 4.45 31.49
N VAL A 444 6.81 3.68 30.71
CA VAL A 444 5.52 4.14 30.18
C VAL A 444 4.54 4.40 31.32
N MET A 445 4.45 3.48 32.29
CA MET A 445 3.59 3.63 33.46
C MET A 445 4.00 4.85 34.30
N ALA A 446 5.28 4.99 34.63
CA ALA A 446 5.80 6.13 35.39
C ALA A 446 5.53 7.46 34.66
N THR A 447 5.68 7.49 33.34
CA THR A 447 5.41 8.68 32.51
C THR A 447 3.93 9.04 32.53
N LEU A 448 3.04 8.05 32.35
CA LEU A 448 1.60 8.27 32.38
C LEU A 448 1.12 8.74 33.76
N VAL A 449 1.60 8.11 34.84
CA VAL A 449 1.28 8.50 36.23
C VAL A 449 1.80 9.91 36.52
N PHE A 450 3.03 10.23 36.13
CA PHE A 450 3.59 11.56 36.29
C PHE A 450 2.78 12.62 35.55
N LEU A 451 2.43 12.38 34.29
CA LEU A 451 1.59 13.29 33.50
C LEU A 451 0.18 13.46 34.10
N ALA A 452 -0.38 12.41 34.71
CA ALA A 452 -1.68 12.48 35.38
C ALA A 452 -1.64 13.30 36.67
N ILE A 453 -0.56 13.19 37.44
CA ILE A 453 -0.33 13.97 38.67
C ILE A 453 -0.08 15.44 38.34
N LEU A 454 0.70 15.70 37.28
CA LEU A 454 1.13 17.03 36.88
C LEU A 454 -0.08 17.91 36.52
N GLY A 455 -0.37 18.88 37.39
CA GLY A 455 -1.46 19.84 37.22
C GLY A 455 -2.81 19.45 37.84
N ASN A 456 -3.01 18.19 38.24
CA ASN A 456 -4.28 17.73 38.83
C ASN A 456 -4.19 17.46 40.34
N VAL A 457 -3.00 17.20 40.87
CA VAL A 457 -2.81 16.80 42.27
C VAL A 457 -1.88 17.79 42.96
N SER A 458 -2.40 18.46 43.98
CA SER A 458 -1.60 19.32 44.85
C SER A 458 -0.69 18.47 45.76
N PRO A 459 0.56 18.90 45.99
CA PRO A 459 1.43 18.20 46.93
C PRO A 459 0.82 18.22 48.35
N PRO A 460 0.99 17.15 49.13
CA PRO A 460 0.47 17.09 50.49
C PRO A 460 1.18 18.14 51.36
N THR A 461 0.43 19.04 51.99
CA THR A 461 0.97 20.14 52.82
C THR A 461 1.10 19.79 54.29
N ASP A 462 0.28 18.88 54.81
CA ASP A 462 0.21 18.52 56.23
C ASP A 462 0.79 17.12 56.52
N LEU A 463 2.12 16.98 56.34
CA LEU A 463 2.82 15.77 56.76
C LEU A 463 3.25 15.89 58.23
N ASN A 464 2.50 15.28 59.14
CA ASN A 464 2.86 15.24 60.57
C ASN A 464 3.71 14.01 60.89
N PHE A 465 4.99 14.23 61.25
CA PHE A 465 5.93 13.17 61.63
C PHE A 465 6.07 12.99 63.16
N LYS A 466 5.28 13.71 63.97
CA LYS A 466 5.43 13.73 65.43
C LYS A 466 4.92 12.45 66.13
N ASP A 467 4.07 11.68 65.47
CA ASP A 467 3.41 10.50 66.04
C ASP A 467 4.11 9.17 65.70
N ILE A 468 5.34 9.21 65.15
CA ILE A 468 6.10 7.99 64.83
C ILE A 468 6.63 7.37 66.12
N LEU A 469 6.22 6.13 66.40
CA LEU A 469 6.64 5.41 67.59
C LEU A 469 7.99 4.73 67.37
N MET A 470 8.78 4.61 68.44
CA MET A 470 10.16 4.09 68.36
C MET A 470 10.22 2.68 67.73
N TYR A 471 9.25 1.82 68.04
CA TYR A 471 9.20 0.46 67.50
C TYR A 471 8.88 0.44 66.00
N GLU A 472 8.08 1.37 65.49
CA GLU A 472 7.78 1.50 64.06
C GLU A 472 9.04 1.91 63.29
N ALA A 473 9.80 2.88 63.84
CA ALA A 473 11.06 3.31 63.27
C ALA A 473 12.09 2.17 63.20
N ILE A 474 12.17 1.32 64.23
CA ILE A 474 13.06 0.15 64.26
C ILE A 474 12.67 -0.87 63.17
N ILE A 475 11.36 -1.12 62.99
CA ILE A 475 10.89 -2.06 61.96
C ILE A 475 11.19 -1.51 60.56
N VAL A 476 10.92 -0.24 60.30
CA VAL A 476 11.23 0.42 59.02
C VAL A 476 12.73 0.40 58.74
N LEU A 477 13.56 0.69 59.75
CA LEU A 477 15.02 0.61 59.62
C LEU A 477 15.48 -0.82 59.28
N THR A 478 14.88 -1.83 59.90
CA THR A 478 15.16 -3.24 59.61
C THR A 478 14.82 -3.59 58.15
N ILE A 479 13.67 -3.12 57.65
CA ILE A 479 13.27 -3.28 56.24
C ILE A 479 14.27 -2.60 55.31
N LEU A 480 14.69 -1.36 55.58
CA LEU A 480 15.64 -0.63 54.75
C LEU A 480 17.01 -1.32 54.70
N ILE A 481 17.51 -1.80 55.84
CA ILE A 481 18.76 -2.58 55.91
C ILE A 481 18.62 -3.87 55.10
N ALA A 482 17.51 -4.60 55.27
CA ALA A 482 17.26 -5.83 54.54
C ALA A 482 17.17 -5.61 53.02
N ILE A 483 16.50 -4.55 52.55
CA ILE A 483 16.47 -4.15 51.14
C ILE A 483 17.88 -3.86 50.63
N GLY A 484 18.69 -3.11 51.38
CA GLY A 484 20.08 -2.86 51.05
C GLY A 484 20.86 -4.16 50.85
N VAL A 485 20.73 -5.11 51.77
CA VAL A 485 21.37 -6.42 51.67
C VAL A 485 20.89 -7.19 50.44
N VAL A 486 19.58 -7.23 50.15
CA VAL A 486 19.01 -7.91 48.97
C VAL A 486 19.58 -7.34 47.66
N VAL A 487 19.74 -6.02 47.56
CA VAL A 487 20.21 -5.36 46.33
C VAL A 487 21.70 -5.58 46.07
N TYR A 488 22.53 -5.64 47.12
CA TYR A 488 23.99 -5.75 46.99
C TYR A 488 24.54 -7.17 47.13
N THR A 489 23.79 -8.10 47.72
CA THR A 489 24.29 -9.44 47.98
C THR A 489 24.53 -10.24 46.71
N GLN A 490 25.60 -11.02 46.70
CA GLN A 490 25.92 -11.97 45.63
C GLN A 490 25.43 -13.39 45.96
N SER A 491 24.98 -13.62 47.21
CA SER A 491 24.52 -14.91 47.71
C SER A 491 23.00 -15.03 47.63
N ARG A 492 22.51 -16.09 46.98
CA ARG A 492 21.07 -16.39 46.90
C ARG A 492 20.44 -16.67 48.25
N LEU A 493 21.14 -17.40 49.10
CA LEU A 493 20.66 -17.73 50.43
C LEU A 493 20.49 -16.46 51.26
N THR A 494 21.45 -15.55 51.19
CA THR A 494 21.38 -14.25 51.85
C THR A 494 20.25 -13.39 51.27
N ALA A 495 20.07 -13.35 49.94
CA ALA A 495 18.96 -12.62 49.32
C ALA A 495 17.60 -13.14 49.78
N ILE A 496 17.40 -14.46 49.81
CA ILE A 496 16.14 -15.09 50.23
C ILE A 496 15.91 -14.92 51.74
N ALA A 497 16.94 -15.05 52.56
CA ALA A 497 16.84 -14.79 54.00
C ALA A 497 16.46 -13.32 54.27
N SER A 498 17.07 -12.37 53.56
CA SER A 498 16.73 -10.95 53.69
C SER A 498 15.35 -10.61 53.14
N LEU A 499 14.88 -11.27 52.06
CA LEU A 499 13.48 -11.16 51.61
C LEU A 499 12.50 -11.67 52.67
N GLY A 500 12.82 -12.80 53.32
CA GLY A 500 12.06 -13.30 54.46
C GLY A 500 12.02 -12.30 55.61
N LEU A 501 13.16 -11.66 55.94
CA LEU A 501 13.22 -10.62 56.97
C LEU A 501 12.30 -9.43 56.64
N ILE A 502 12.28 -8.96 55.38
CA ILE A 502 11.36 -7.90 54.92
C ILE A 502 9.91 -8.32 55.17
N GLY A 503 9.57 -9.55 54.77
CA GLY A 503 8.23 -10.11 54.94
C GLY A 503 7.77 -10.22 56.40
N TYR A 504 8.63 -10.72 57.28
CA TYR A 504 8.38 -10.77 58.72
C TYR A 504 8.25 -9.37 59.34
N SER A 505 9.06 -8.41 58.90
CA SER A 505 8.93 -7.02 59.33
C SER A 505 7.60 -6.40 58.87
N MET A 506 7.12 -6.70 57.65
CA MET A 506 5.79 -6.29 57.20
C MET A 506 4.67 -6.94 58.01
N ALA A 507 4.80 -8.22 58.36
CA ALA A 507 3.84 -8.90 59.22
C ALA A 507 3.76 -8.27 60.62
N LEU A 508 4.89 -7.84 61.19
CA LEU A 508 4.91 -7.08 62.45
C LEU A 508 4.16 -5.75 62.34
N ILE A 509 4.29 -5.04 61.21
CA ILE A 509 3.49 -3.83 60.95
C ILE A 509 1.99 -4.18 60.99
N PHE A 510 1.56 -5.27 60.35
CA PHE A 510 0.15 -5.67 60.42
C PHE A 510 -0.34 -5.99 61.84
N VAL A 511 0.49 -6.61 62.68
CA VAL A 511 0.16 -6.83 64.10
C VAL A 511 -0.02 -5.50 64.83
N LEU A 512 0.89 -4.55 64.62
CA LEU A 512 0.86 -3.24 65.29
C LEU A 512 -0.37 -2.42 64.91
N TYR A 513 -0.81 -2.51 63.64
CA TYR A 513 -1.99 -1.82 63.14
C TYR A 513 -3.30 -2.64 63.29
N GLY A 514 -3.30 -3.70 64.11
CA GLY A 514 -4.52 -4.42 64.49
C GLY A 514 -5.10 -5.33 63.39
N ALA A 515 -4.26 -5.83 62.48
CA ALA A 515 -4.62 -6.76 61.41
C ALA A 515 -4.02 -8.17 61.64
N PRO A 516 -4.47 -8.92 62.67
CA PRO A 516 -3.85 -10.20 63.06
C PRO A 516 -3.98 -11.29 62.00
N ASP A 517 -5.11 -11.38 61.28
CA ASP A 517 -5.32 -12.40 60.23
C ASP A 517 -4.36 -12.21 59.05
N ILE A 518 -4.13 -10.96 58.64
CA ILE A 518 -3.17 -10.61 57.57
C ILE A 518 -1.75 -10.90 58.05
N ALA A 519 -1.43 -10.63 59.31
CA ALA A 519 -0.12 -10.97 59.87
C ALA A 519 0.14 -12.49 59.90
N MET A 520 -0.82 -13.29 60.37
CA MET A 520 -0.69 -14.76 60.42
C MET A 520 -0.48 -15.36 59.03
N THR A 521 -1.23 -14.87 58.03
CA THR A 521 -1.08 -15.31 56.65
C THR A 521 0.26 -14.89 56.06
N GLN A 522 0.71 -13.65 56.29
CA GLN A 522 2.01 -13.17 55.83
C GLN A 522 3.17 -13.99 56.43
N PHE A 523 3.18 -14.23 57.75
CA PHE A 523 4.20 -15.08 58.38
C PHE A 523 4.24 -16.49 57.77
N THR A 524 3.07 -17.10 57.56
CA THR A 524 2.96 -18.44 56.98
C THR A 524 3.48 -18.47 55.54
N ILE A 525 3.03 -17.53 54.69
CA ILE A 525 3.39 -17.47 53.27
C ILE A 525 4.88 -17.17 53.10
N ASP A 526 5.46 -16.25 53.87
CA ASP A 526 6.90 -15.95 53.77
C ASP A 526 7.76 -17.11 54.25
N THR A 527 7.35 -17.81 55.31
CA THR A 527 8.01 -19.05 55.77
C THR A 527 8.02 -20.09 54.65
N LEU A 528 6.85 -20.35 54.04
CA LEU A 528 6.72 -21.30 52.93
C LEU A 528 7.54 -20.87 51.72
N THR A 529 7.53 -19.58 51.39
CA THR A 529 8.27 -19.03 50.25
C THR A 529 9.77 -19.21 50.43
N VAL A 530 10.30 -18.88 51.62
CA VAL A 530 11.71 -19.12 51.96
C VAL A 530 12.06 -20.59 51.86
N ILE A 531 11.24 -21.49 52.42
CA ILE A 531 11.46 -22.94 52.34
C ILE A 531 11.49 -23.42 50.88
N LEU A 532 10.48 -23.06 50.08
CA LEU A 532 10.37 -23.45 48.67
C LEU A 532 11.57 -22.94 47.85
N PHE A 533 11.96 -21.69 48.05
CA PHE A 533 13.13 -21.13 47.37
C PHE A 533 14.40 -21.87 47.78
N VAL A 534 14.65 -22.09 49.08
CA VAL A 534 15.83 -22.83 49.57
C VAL A 534 15.90 -24.24 48.97
N LEU A 535 14.78 -24.95 48.86
CA LEU A 535 14.73 -26.28 48.24
C LEU A 535 15.08 -26.28 46.75
N ILE A 536 14.72 -25.22 46.02
CA ILE A 536 14.99 -25.07 44.58
C ILE A 536 16.41 -24.56 44.34
N LEU A 537 16.94 -23.73 45.23
CA LEU A 537 18.23 -23.05 45.08
C LEU A 537 19.39 -23.98 44.78
N TRP A 538 19.41 -25.16 45.40
CA TRP A 538 20.48 -26.16 45.26
C TRP A 538 20.58 -26.71 43.82
N LYS A 539 19.54 -26.54 43.00
CA LYS A 539 19.51 -27.02 41.60
C LYS A 539 19.88 -25.96 40.56
N LEU A 540 20.15 -24.71 40.97
CA LEU A 540 20.37 -23.60 40.05
C LEU A 540 21.87 -23.22 39.96
N PRO A 541 22.43 -22.93 38.76
CA PRO A 541 23.83 -22.50 38.59
C PRO A 541 24.10 -21.17 39.28
N HIS A 542 25.34 -20.79 39.57
CA HIS A 542 25.69 -19.50 40.22
C HIS A 542 25.22 -18.27 39.41
N PHE A 543 25.05 -17.11 40.06
CA PHE A 543 24.66 -15.87 39.37
C PHE A 543 25.72 -15.44 38.33
N LEU A 544 25.28 -15.19 37.10
CA LEU A 544 26.10 -14.53 36.09
C LEU A 544 25.86 -13.01 36.16
N SER A 545 26.87 -12.25 36.54
CA SER A 545 26.80 -10.78 36.69
C SER A 545 27.03 -10.06 35.36
N MET A 546 26.16 -10.27 34.36
CA MET A 546 26.35 -9.72 33.01
C MET A 546 25.94 -8.24 32.84
N SER A 547 25.74 -7.49 33.92
CA SER A 547 25.22 -6.11 33.85
C SER A 547 26.30 -5.05 34.09
N PRO A 548 26.58 -4.17 33.09
CA PRO A 548 27.52 -3.06 33.25
C PRO A 548 26.97 -1.99 34.20
N THR A 549 27.86 -1.19 34.79
CA THR A 549 27.54 -0.15 35.80
C THR A 549 26.51 0.86 35.29
N TYR A 550 26.63 1.30 34.04
CA TYR A 550 25.67 2.23 33.44
C TYR A 550 24.23 1.70 33.43
N SER A 551 24.03 0.41 33.11
CA SER A 551 22.70 -0.18 33.11
C SER A 551 22.11 -0.27 34.52
N ARG A 552 22.95 -0.44 35.55
CA ARG A 552 22.48 -0.44 36.95
C ARG A 552 22.06 0.95 37.40
N ILE A 553 22.82 1.99 37.04
CA ILE A 553 22.48 3.38 37.35
C ILE A 553 21.17 3.77 36.67
N ARG A 554 21.01 3.46 35.38
CA ARG A 554 19.76 3.70 34.65
C ARG A 554 18.58 3.02 35.32
N ASP A 555 18.69 1.73 35.63
CA ASP A 555 17.60 0.96 36.22
C ASP A 555 17.27 1.48 37.64
N PHE A 556 18.28 1.88 38.40
CA PHE A 556 18.10 2.55 39.70
C PHE A 556 17.30 3.84 39.56
N LEU A 557 17.68 4.73 38.62
CA LEU A 557 16.98 5.99 38.40
C LEU A 557 15.51 5.78 38.02
N ILE A 558 15.22 4.80 37.15
CA ILE A 558 13.86 4.49 36.71
C ILE A 558 13.01 3.95 37.87
N VAL A 559 13.54 2.98 38.63
CA VAL A 559 12.83 2.38 39.76
C VAL A 559 12.66 3.38 40.90
N PHE A 560 13.66 4.21 41.17
CA PHE A 560 13.60 5.27 42.17
C PHE A 560 12.54 6.31 41.80
N PHE A 561 12.48 6.73 40.53
CA PHE A 561 11.45 7.63 40.04
C PHE A 561 10.04 7.03 40.18
N MET A 562 9.84 5.79 39.73
CA MET A 562 8.54 5.10 39.89
C MET A 562 8.14 4.94 41.36
N GLY A 563 9.09 4.52 42.22
CA GLY A 563 8.86 4.40 43.66
C GLY A 563 8.49 5.73 44.30
N GLY A 564 9.19 6.81 43.92
CA GLY A 564 8.87 8.17 44.33
C GLY A 564 7.48 8.62 43.91
N LEU A 565 7.05 8.30 42.69
CA LEU A 565 5.69 8.58 42.20
C LEU A 565 4.63 7.83 43.01
N ILE A 566 4.80 6.53 43.23
CA ILE A 566 3.87 5.73 44.04
C ILE A 566 3.83 6.28 45.47
N SER A 567 4.98 6.60 46.04
CA SER A 567 5.06 7.16 47.39
C SER A 567 4.35 8.51 47.47
N PHE A 568 4.54 9.38 46.49
CA PHE A 568 3.80 10.64 46.37
C PHE A 568 2.29 10.40 46.29
N MET A 569 1.84 9.47 45.45
CA MET A 569 0.42 9.10 45.34
C MET A 569 -0.14 8.62 46.68
N ILE A 570 0.54 7.70 47.36
CA ILE A 570 0.10 7.19 48.66
C ILE A 570 0.00 8.32 49.69
N LEU A 571 0.98 9.23 49.73
CA LEU A 571 0.95 10.40 50.62
C LEU A 571 -0.23 11.33 50.30
N THR A 572 -0.54 11.55 49.01
CA THR A 572 -1.70 12.38 48.61
C THR A 572 -3.04 11.75 48.99
N VAL A 573 -3.15 10.41 48.91
CA VAL A 573 -4.35 9.66 49.34
C VAL A 573 -4.52 9.72 50.85
N ILE A 574 -3.43 9.56 51.61
CA ILE A 574 -3.46 9.65 53.09
C ILE A 574 -3.83 11.06 53.55
N ALA A 575 -3.32 12.10 52.89
CA ALA A 575 -3.62 13.49 53.21
C ALA A 575 -5.09 13.88 52.92
N ASN A 576 -5.80 13.14 52.08
CA ASN A 576 -7.20 13.39 51.71
C ASN A 576 -8.09 12.18 52.01
N PRO A 577 -8.31 11.84 53.30
CA PRO A 577 -9.06 10.65 53.67
C PRO A 577 -10.55 10.79 53.27
N SER A 578 -11.02 9.91 52.40
CA SER A 578 -12.45 9.80 52.09
C SER A 578 -13.20 9.07 53.23
N SER A 579 -14.31 9.62 53.72
CA SER A 579 -15.19 8.91 54.65
C SER A 579 -15.87 7.72 53.95
N ASN A 580 -15.45 6.50 54.29
CA ASN A 580 -15.97 5.30 53.65
C ASN A 580 -17.11 4.69 54.48
N SER A 581 -18.35 4.90 54.04
CA SER A 581 -19.58 4.36 54.65
C SER A 581 -19.55 2.83 54.81
N LEU A 582 -18.80 2.13 53.95
CA LEU A 582 -18.64 0.68 54.01
C LEU A 582 -17.90 0.21 55.27
N LYS A 583 -16.96 0.99 55.80
CA LYS A 583 -16.24 0.63 57.03
C LYS A 583 -17.20 0.53 58.22
N ILE A 584 -18.13 1.48 58.32
CA ILE A 584 -19.15 1.52 59.37
C ILE A 584 -20.14 0.38 59.15
N TYR A 585 -20.62 0.20 57.92
CA TYR A 585 -21.55 -0.88 57.57
C TYR A 585 -21.03 -2.27 57.97
N PHE A 586 -19.78 -2.62 57.61
CA PHE A 586 -19.23 -3.92 57.98
C PHE A 586 -19.01 -4.06 59.49
N ALA A 587 -18.60 -2.99 60.18
CA ALA A 587 -18.42 -3.03 61.63
C ALA A 587 -19.74 -3.30 62.38
N GLU A 588 -20.84 -2.67 61.96
CA GLU A 588 -22.15 -2.82 62.60
C GLU A 588 -22.83 -4.15 62.22
N ASN A 589 -22.71 -4.58 60.96
CA ASN A 589 -23.52 -5.69 60.43
C ASN A 589 -22.82 -7.05 60.47
N SER A 590 -21.51 -7.14 60.73
CA SER A 590 -20.80 -8.44 60.77
C SER A 590 -21.35 -9.40 61.82
N TYR A 591 -21.69 -8.92 63.01
CA TYR A 591 -22.28 -9.74 64.06
C TYR A 591 -23.80 -9.87 63.92
N LEU A 592 -24.47 -8.79 63.52
CA LEU A 592 -25.94 -8.72 63.46
C LEU A 592 -26.52 -9.54 62.30
N ILE A 593 -25.93 -9.44 61.10
CA ILE A 593 -26.45 -10.07 59.87
C ILE A 593 -25.70 -11.36 59.56
N ALA A 594 -24.37 -11.35 59.62
CA ALA A 594 -23.53 -12.49 59.23
C ALA A 594 -23.08 -13.36 60.42
N HIS A 595 -23.54 -13.05 61.64
CA HIS A 595 -23.33 -13.83 62.86
C HIS A 595 -21.85 -14.12 63.24
N GLY A 596 -20.91 -13.31 62.76
CA GLY A 596 -19.48 -13.48 63.02
C GLY A 596 -18.85 -12.31 63.78
N ARG A 597 -17.94 -12.63 64.71
CA ARG A 597 -17.20 -11.61 65.50
C ARG A 597 -15.93 -11.13 64.81
N ASN A 598 -15.33 -11.96 63.95
CA ASN A 598 -14.17 -11.58 63.16
C ASN A 598 -14.64 -10.90 61.86
N ILE A 599 -14.60 -9.56 61.85
CA ILE A 599 -15.06 -8.74 60.73
C ILE A 599 -14.30 -9.09 59.44
N VAL A 600 -12.98 -9.31 59.50
CA VAL A 600 -12.18 -9.63 58.31
C VAL A 600 -12.61 -10.96 57.71
N ASN A 601 -12.71 -12.00 58.54
CA ASN A 601 -13.17 -13.31 58.07
C ASN A 601 -14.60 -13.27 57.53
N VAL A 602 -15.50 -12.56 58.20
CA VAL A 602 -16.90 -12.37 57.74
C VAL A 602 -16.95 -11.66 56.39
N ILE A 603 -16.11 -10.64 56.17
CA ILE A 603 -16.01 -10.01 54.85
C ILE A 603 -15.57 -11.01 53.79
N LEU A 604 -14.54 -11.81 54.07
CA LEU A 604 -13.99 -12.75 53.09
C LEU A 604 -14.95 -13.90 52.75
N VAL A 605 -15.69 -14.44 53.73
CA VAL A 605 -16.51 -15.65 53.52
C VAL A 605 -17.99 -15.39 53.28
N ASP A 606 -18.52 -14.26 53.76
CA ASP A 606 -19.95 -13.94 53.69
C ASP A 606 -20.20 -12.74 52.76
N PHE A 607 -19.85 -11.52 53.18
CA PHE A 607 -20.15 -10.31 52.39
C PHE A 607 -19.47 -10.27 51.02
N ARG A 608 -18.24 -10.79 50.92
CA ARG A 608 -17.42 -10.86 49.69
C ARG A 608 -16.90 -12.28 49.41
N GLY A 609 -17.70 -13.29 49.75
CA GLY A 609 -17.41 -14.72 49.52
C GLY A 609 -16.97 -15.08 48.09
N LEU A 610 -17.48 -14.34 47.10
CA LEU A 610 -17.14 -14.55 45.70
C LEU A 610 -15.65 -14.33 45.42
N ASP A 611 -15.02 -13.31 46.01
CA ASP A 611 -13.60 -13.02 45.81
C ASP A 611 -12.73 -14.17 46.33
N THR A 612 -13.06 -14.71 47.51
CA THR A 612 -12.37 -15.87 48.10
C THR A 612 -12.54 -17.14 47.27
N ILE A 613 -13.72 -17.39 46.68
CA ILE A 613 -13.91 -18.52 45.75
C ILE A 613 -12.97 -18.41 44.54
N ILE A 614 -12.81 -17.21 43.98
CA ILE A 614 -11.91 -16.97 42.85
C ILE A 614 -10.44 -17.16 43.28
N GLU A 615 -10.03 -16.63 44.42
CA GLU A 615 -8.66 -16.78 44.94
C GLU A 615 -8.29 -18.26 45.16
N VAL A 616 -9.20 -19.04 45.77
CA VAL A 616 -9.02 -20.50 45.94
C VAL A 616 -8.89 -21.20 44.58
N SER A 617 -9.67 -20.76 43.59
CA SER A 617 -9.57 -21.28 42.23
C SER A 617 -8.22 -20.96 41.58
N VAL A 618 -7.67 -19.75 41.78
CA VAL A 618 -6.32 -19.37 41.31
C VAL A 618 -5.25 -20.26 41.93
N LEU A 619 -5.33 -20.52 43.24
CA LEU A 619 -4.39 -21.42 43.92
C LEU A 619 -4.49 -22.86 43.40
N ALA A 620 -5.71 -23.36 43.18
CA ALA A 620 -5.92 -24.69 42.60
C ALA A 620 -5.31 -24.79 41.20
N VAL A 621 -5.52 -23.78 40.35
CA VAL A 621 -4.93 -23.72 39.00
C VAL A 621 -3.41 -23.63 39.06
N ALA A 622 -2.85 -22.82 39.96
CA ALA A 622 -1.40 -22.74 40.15
C ALA A 622 -0.81 -24.09 40.59
N ALA A 623 -1.45 -24.78 41.53
CA ALA A 623 -1.04 -26.10 41.99
C ALA A 623 -1.10 -27.15 40.87
N ILE A 624 -2.18 -27.18 40.09
CA ILE A 624 -2.33 -28.06 38.91
C ILE A 624 -1.26 -27.73 37.86
N GLY A 625 -1.00 -26.44 37.61
CA GLY A 625 0.01 -25.98 36.67
C GLY A 625 1.43 -26.42 37.06
N VAL A 626 1.79 -26.26 38.34
CA VAL A 626 3.06 -26.75 38.88
C VAL A 626 3.15 -28.27 38.75
N TYR A 627 2.10 -29.01 39.11
CA TYR A 627 2.05 -30.46 38.97
C TYR A 627 2.25 -30.89 37.50
N ALA A 628 1.55 -30.24 36.57
CA ALA A 628 1.67 -30.50 35.14
C ALA A 628 3.10 -30.25 34.64
N LEU A 629 3.72 -29.12 35.01
CA LEU A 629 5.11 -28.81 34.64
C LEU A 629 6.11 -29.84 35.18
N LEU A 630 5.89 -30.39 36.38
CA LEU A 630 6.76 -31.39 36.98
C LEU A 630 6.58 -32.79 36.36
N LYS A 631 5.35 -33.16 35.96
CA LYS A 631 5.03 -34.49 35.44
C LYS A 631 5.18 -34.60 33.93
N LEU A 632 4.87 -33.55 33.20
CA LEU A 632 4.89 -33.52 31.75
C LEU A 632 6.33 -33.31 31.26
N LYS A 633 7.16 -34.34 31.43
CA LYS A 633 8.48 -34.39 30.81
C LYS A 633 8.29 -34.47 29.30
N ARG A 634 8.45 -33.35 28.58
CA ARG A 634 8.77 -33.41 27.16
C ARG A 634 10.13 -34.11 27.05
N SER A 635 10.14 -35.35 26.54
CA SER A 635 11.35 -35.91 25.94
C SER A 635 11.74 -34.97 24.80
N VAL A 636 12.75 -34.14 25.04
CA VAL A 636 13.45 -33.43 23.97
C VAL A 636 14.35 -34.42 23.27
#